data_AF-A0A1E3NRS9-F1
#
_entry.id   AF-A0A1E3NRS9-F1
#
_cell.length_a   1.000
_cell.length_b   1.000
_cell.length_c   1.000
_cell.angle_alpha   90.00
_cell.angle_beta   90.00
_cell.angle_gamma   90.00
#
_symmetry.space_group_name_H-M   'P 1'
#
loop_
_entity.id
_entity.type
_entity.pdbx_description
1 polymer ?
#
loop_
_entity_poly.entity_id
_entity_poly.type
_entity_poly.pdbx_seq_one_letter_code
_entity_poly.pdbx_strand_id
1 'polypeptide(L)'
;MSTGFPLIDSALEAGNYKLALKLVDKKIVQQPSSSYNHACRSFILANAALSPTDSTTVKDALESALAFTGKTPSDPNSLDILDSTFQLLDYKPKDDIYETAMRKYQSSSLAYEWFKKTIDNNDLMGMQKASMALSKVFKADTDNGRMVKFWAAATMTVVIDCCKDKNRLANGKDKLLATLGLKIIETVEQSFKKGLNAQQMFVKCELLLKKGSTKECLEELKSFLEKESDLELRLMFFEQLKKNELWDELYDSCVSYLVKIGVDDWDTWKLAILAAKKLHCMEKINEVINTYKVGRNSQLAKIEVLEFIDIMGKKQAILNYLNLYMHKLCCFLDLFHFLQNKVLPVATILEVLEEKFTQQDLKSVVSGGRSATENDLICLVNYMKIKTFIKPDLYGEKEFFSICCKYYDVTKHLQNKLVEFDYFAGFEFLIFAIQSFLTINKDKVDTQTYLNLIVLLESSLVKNSYEFHLQLWLTHMYSNTNLSNPLARIYQNLKIKNLQVDTLSSHFTNHISSKTRKNELLSAAMKFYSQNVAAELPPMVMSCFEHSTFSKLKGFLEFKIRVENSTSYVHTAVKSIQNTRLREGDKSIDKIKADFIPLLKKAYHTFILDGSDVDLKLHDNSDRNILWACGDHKVHPAPQKFVESKFSCLVDTKYVSIWMLHELLIYDQHSRVWEDYKTRYLCLLENSDSLKSFSNMEKVILSSLEWLLVKDTPLEPKIEEASRDVLSAECNNYYFLLQDYEKILFTIIKQSSPASFFGKKTKLAQINKTHKLVKQKCRDIDRSELLVSTKDSIVKAKEATQNWFATDEFGKQFNISKEFVNECYKTIEKDALTAVKEI
;
A
#
# COMPACT_ATOMS: atom_id res chain seq x y z
N MET A 1 0.03 25.74 -9.17
CA MET A 1 -0.75 26.88 -8.62
C MET A 1 -0.61 28.05 -9.58
N SER A 2 -1.69 28.79 -9.87
CA SER A 2 -1.70 29.96 -10.75
C SER A 2 -1.92 31.24 -9.94
N THR A 3 -1.48 32.37 -10.47
CA THR A 3 -1.67 33.71 -9.89
C THR A 3 -3.09 34.26 -10.12
N GLY A 4 -3.98 33.50 -10.75
CA GLY A 4 -5.32 33.94 -11.13
C GLY A 4 -5.36 35.02 -12.22
N PHE A 5 -4.19 35.44 -12.74
CA PHE A 5 -4.03 36.46 -13.76
C PHE A 5 -3.51 35.81 -15.06
N PRO A 6 -4.37 35.59 -16.09
CA PRO A 6 -4.00 34.81 -17.26
C PRO A 6 -2.72 35.27 -17.97
N LEU A 7 -2.52 36.58 -18.11
CA LEU A 7 -1.33 37.14 -18.77
C LEU A 7 -0.04 37.00 -17.93
N ILE A 8 -0.15 36.99 -16.61
CA ILE A 8 0.98 36.75 -15.72
C ILE A 8 1.31 35.26 -15.71
N ASP A 9 0.29 34.40 -15.68
CA ASP A 9 0.45 32.95 -15.72
C ASP A 9 1.07 32.49 -17.05
N SER A 10 0.62 33.00 -18.20
CA SER A 10 1.26 32.69 -19.49
C SER A 10 2.71 33.18 -19.56
N ALA A 11 3.05 34.30 -18.91
CA ALA A 11 4.43 34.77 -18.84
C ALA A 11 5.31 33.89 -17.94
N LEU A 12 4.75 33.36 -16.85
CA LEU A 12 5.40 32.36 -15.99
C LEU A 12 5.62 31.04 -16.72
N GLU A 13 4.61 30.53 -17.41
CA GLU A 13 4.69 29.31 -18.23
C GLU A 13 5.74 29.42 -19.34
N ALA A 14 5.88 30.61 -19.93
CA ALA A 14 6.90 30.92 -20.93
C ALA A 14 8.31 31.14 -20.32
N GLY A 15 8.47 31.07 -19.00
CA GLY A 15 9.74 31.33 -18.30
C GLY A 15 10.20 32.79 -18.38
N ASN A 16 9.31 33.73 -18.70
CA ASN A 16 9.61 35.16 -18.83
C ASN A 16 9.28 35.91 -17.55
N TYR A 17 10.07 35.66 -16.51
CA TYR A 17 9.84 36.22 -15.17
C TYR A 17 9.93 37.75 -15.13
N LYS A 18 10.78 38.36 -15.97
CA LYS A 18 10.86 39.82 -16.09
C LYS A 18 9.56 40.44 -16.59
N LEU A 19 8.89 39.81 -17.56
CA LEU A 19 7.58 40.25 -18.02
C LEU A 19 6.51 40.04 -16.95
N ALA A 20 6.50 38.87 -16.30
CA ALA A 20 5.57 38.58 -15.20
C ALA A 20 5.70 39.61 -14.06
N LEU A 21 6.93 39.95 -13.66
CA LEU A 21 7.21 40.98 -12.65
C LEU A 21 6.71 42.36 -13.08
N LYS A 22 6.97 42.78 -14.33
CA LYS A 22 6.44 44.06 -14.83
C LYS A 22 4.91 44.13 -14.79
N LEU A 23 4.24 43.03 -15.14
CA LEU A 23 2.78 42.95 -15.14
C LEU A 23 2.21 42.99 -13.72
N VAL A 24 2.81 42.27 -12.76
CA VAL A 24 2.36 42.30 -11.36
C VAL A 24 2.67 43.65 -10.70
N ASP A 25 3.82 44.26 -10.99
CA ASP A 25 4.18 45.57 -10.44
C ASP A 25 3.22 46.65 -10.96
N LYS A 26 2.77 46.57 -12.22
CA LYS A 26 1.70 47.44 -12.75
C LYS A 26 0.40 47.27 -11.96
N LYS A 27 0.03 46.04 -11.58
CA LYS A 27 -1.14 45.75 -10.74
C LYS A 27 -0.97 46.28 -9.31
N ILE A 28 0.23 46.19 -8.74
CA ILE A 28 0.57 46.78 -7.44
C ILE A 28 0.45 48.30 -7.48
N VAL A 29 0.92 48.96 -8.54
CA VAL A 29 0.74 50.42 -8.70
C VAL A 29 -0.74 50.79 -8.79
N GLN A 30 -1.55 50.00 -9.49
CA GLN A 30 -3.00 50.22 -9.57
C GLN A 30 -3.74 49.96 -8.25
N GLN A 31 -3.29 48.97 -7.47
CA GLN A 31 -3.89 48.57 -6.20
C GLN A 31 -2.81 48.30 -5.13
N PRO A 32 -2.22 49.35 -4.53
CA PRO A 32 -1.07 49.22 -3.64
C PRO A 32 -1.36 48.45 -2.35
N SER A 33 -2.61 48.50 -1.88
CA SER A 33 -3.09 47.84 -0.66
C SER A 33 -3.47 46.37 -0.85
N SER A 34 -3.47 45.85 -2.08
CA SER A 34 -3.86 44.46 -2.35
C SER A 34 -2.79 43.47 -1.88
N SER A 35 -3.06 42.77 -0.77
CA SER A 35 -2.21 41.67 -0.28
C SER A 35 -1.98 40.60 -1.35
N TYR A 36 -2.98 40.32 -2.18
CA TYR A 36 -2.90 39.30 -3.22
C TYR A 36 -1.85 39.63 -4.29
N ASN A 37 -1.79 40.89 -4.74
CA ASN A 37 -0.82 41.31 -5.74
C ASN A 37 0.63 41.20 -5.22
N HIS A 38 0.84 41.54 -3.93
CA HIS A 38 2.15 41.37 -3.29
C HIS A 38 2.52 39.89 -3.10
N ALA A 39 1.56 39.04 -2.75
CA ALA A 39 1.77 37.58 -2.69
C ALA A 39 2.16 37.01 -4.06
N CYS A 40 1.45 37.40 -5.13
CA CYS A 40 1.76 37.01 -6.51
C CYS A 40 3.18 37.44 -6.90
N ARG A 41 3.61 38.64 -6.51
CA ARG A 41 4.98 39.12 -6.76
C ARG A 41 6.03 38.23 -6.08
N SER A 42 5.82 37.86 -4.81
CA SER A 42 6.71 36.93 -4.10
C SER A 42 6.75 35.56 -4.77
N PHE A 43 5.61 35.05 -5.24
CA PHE A 43 5.52 33.79 -5.98
C PHE A 43 6.28 33.83 -7.31
N ILE A 44 6.17 34.93 -8.07
CA ILE A 44 6.92 35.13 -9.31
C ILE A 44 8.43 35.17 -9.03
N LEU A 45 8.87 35.88 -7.98
CA LEU A 45 10.28 35.92 -7.58
C LEU A 45 10.80 34.54 -7.18
N ALA A 46 9.99 33.72 -6.50
CA ALA A 46 10.37 32.36 -6.16
C ALA A 46 10.56 31.47 -7.39
N ASN A 47 9.65 31.54 -8.37
CA ASN A 47 9.83 30.83 -9.63
C ASN A 47 11.06 31.33 -10.42
N ALA A 48 11.30 32.64 -10.42
CA ALA A 48 12.49 33.23 -11.03
C ALA A 48 13.78 32.70 -10.37
N ALA A 49 13.81 32.61 -9.04
CA ALA A 49 14.96 32.11 -8.29
C ALA A 49 15.29 30.63 -8.53
N LEU A 50 14.32 29.85 -8.97
CA LEU A 50 14.50 28.44 -9.35
C LEU A 50 14.88 28.27 -10.84
N SER A 51 14.85 29.36 -11.62
CA SER A 51 15.22 29.33 -13.02
C SER A 51 16.73 29.40 -13.23
N PRO A 52 17.32 28.53 -14.07
CA PRO A 52 18.76 28.59 -14.37
C PRO A 52 19.17 29.82 -15.20
N THR A 53 18.20 30.56 -15.76
CA THR A 53 18.43 31.70 -16.66
C THR A 53 18.23 33.07 -16.01
N ASP A 54 17.69 33.12 -14.79
CA ASP A 54 17.44 34.37 -14.07
C ASP A 54 18.57 34.64 -13.06
N SER A 55 18.80 35.91 -12.75
CA SER A 55 19.82 36.35 -11.78
C SER A 55 19.28 36.42 -10.35
N THR A 56 17.96 36.30 -10.16
CA THR A 56 17.30 36.34 -8.86
C THR A 56 17.77 35.17 -8.01
N THR A 57 18.21 35.41 -6.77
CA THR A 57 18.63 34.32 -5.88
C THR A 57 17.47 33.86 -5.00
N VAL A 58 17.55 32.61 -4.53
CA VAL A 58 16.61 32.04 -3.54
C VAL A 58 16.56 32.89 -2.27
N LYS A 59 17.68 33.52 -1.90
CA LYS A 59 17.77 34.42 -0.74
C LYS A 59 16.92 35.68 -0.96
N ASP A 60 17.01 36.31 -2.12
CA ASP A 60 16.25 37.52 -2.45
C ASP A 60 14.74 37.24 -2.48
N ALA A 61 14.34 36.11 -3.08
CA ALA A 61 12.95 35.68 -3.11
C ALA A 61 12.39 35.42 -1.70
N LEU A 62 13.18 34.77 -0.85
CA LEU A 62 12.80 34.48 0.54
C LEU A 62 12.71 35.75 1.38
N GLU A 63 13.65 36.69 1.24
CA GLU A 63 13.60 37.99 1.92
C GLU A 63 12.32 38.75 1.54
N SER A 64 11.95 38.76 0.25
CA SER A 64 10.70 39.36 -0.21
C SER A 64 9.46 38.67 0.37
N ALA A 65 9.45 37.34 0.44
CA ALA A 65 8.34 36.58 1.00
C ALA A 65 8.19 36.81 2.51
N LEU A 66 9.29 36.75 3.27
CA LEU A 66 9.30 37.00 4.72
C LEU A 66 8.93 38.45 5.06
N ALA A 67 9.40 39.43 4.29
CA ALA A 67 9.02 40.83 4.46
C ALA A 67 7.52 41.04 4.27
N PHE A 68 6.91 40.31 3.32
CA PHE A 68 5.46 40.36 3.13
C PHE A 68 4.70 39.63 4.24
N THR A 69 5.18 38.47 4.71
CA THR A 69 4.62 37.79 5.90
C THR A 69 4.59 38.71 7.13
N GLY A 70 5.62 39.53 7.32
CA GLY A 70 5.68 40.52 8.39
C GLY A 70 4.56 41.58 8.34
N LYS A 71 3.93 41.80 7.18
CA LYS A 71 2.74 42.67 7.04
C LYS A 71 1.44 42.01 7.49
N THR A 72 1.46 40.73 7.85
CA THR A 72 0.31 39.95 8.35
C THR A 72 -0.89 39.98 7.39
N PRO A 73 -0.77 39.40 6.18
CA PRO A 73 -1.92 39.28 5.28
C PRO A 73 -3.03 38.43 5.92
N SER A 74 -4.28 38.80 5.70
CA SER A 74 -5.47 38.12 6.26
C SER A 74 -6.38 37.48 5.21
N ASP A 75 -6.11 37.75 3.94
CA ASP A 75 -6.85 37.19 2.81
C ASP A 75 -6.38 35.74 2.54
N PRO A 76 -7.29 34.74 2.53
CA PRO A 76 -6.93 33.34 2.33
C PRO A 76 -6.17 33.07 1.02
N ASN A 77 -6.56 33.71 -0.08
CA ASN A 77 -5.88 33.53 -1.37
C ASN A 77 -4.42 34.01 -1.32
N SER A 78 -4.18 35.13 -0.62
CA SER A 78 -2.83 35.66 -0.39
C SER A 78 -1.99 34.71 0.48
N LEU A 79 -2.60 34.10 1.49
CA LEU A 79 -1.94 33.12 2.36
C LEU A 79 -1.61 31.82 1.62
N ASP A 80 -2.49 31.34 0.74
CA ASP A 80 -2.25 30.14 -0.07
C ASP A 80 -1.11 30.31 -1.08
N ILE A 81 -1.04 31.47 -1.73
CA ILE A 81 0.07 31.82 -2.62
C ILE A 81 1.38 31.90 -1.82
N LEU A 82 1.35 32.49 -0.61
CA LEU A 82 2.51 32.54 0.26
C LEU A 82 2.98 31.14 0.71
N ASP A 83 2.06 30.28 1.14
CA ASP A 83 2.35 28.88 1.50
C ASP A 83 3.04 28.16 0.34
N SER A 84 2.50 28.28 -0.87
CA SER A 84 3.10 27.68 -2.07
C SER A 84 4.45 28.31 -2.44
N THR A 85 4.61 29.61 -2.19
CA THR A 85 5.91 30.30 -2.36
C THR A 85 6.95 29.69 -1.42
N PHE A 86 6.61 29.45 -0.16
CA PHE A 86 7.51 28.84 0.82
C PHE A 86 7.83 27.37 0.49
N GLN A 87 6.83 26.61 0.01
CA GLN A 87 7.03 25.24 -0.46
C GLN A 87 7.97 25.18 -1.67
N LEU A 88 7.81 26.08 -2.66
CA LEU A 88 8.72 26.19 -3.80
C LEU A 88 10.17 26.46 -3.37
N LEU A 89 10.35 27.30 -2.36
CA LEU A 89 11.66 27.70 -1.84
C LEU A 89 12.26 26.71 -0.81
N ASP A 90 11.64 25.55 -0.61
CA ASP A 90 12.02 24.56 0.41
C ASP A 90 12.23 25.20 1.79
N TYR A 91 11.31 26.08 2.17
CA TYR A 91 11.39 26.82 3.43
C TYR A 91 10.12 26.62 4.24
N LYS A 92 10.27 26.25 5.51
CA LYS A 92 9.17 26.24 6.47
C LYS A 92 9.29 27.46 7.39
N PRO A 93 8.33 28.41 7.35
CA PRO A 93 8.29 29.52 8.28
C PRO A 93 8.28 29.04 9.74
N LYS A 94 8.89 29.83 10.62
CA LYS A 94 8.94 29.52 12.07
C LYS A 94 7.55 29.54 12.71
N ASP A 95 6.77 30.55 12.35
CA ASP A 95 5.38 30.71 12.77
C ASP A 95 4.45 30.38 11.59
N ASP A 96 3.35 29.69 11.89
CA ASP A 96 2.32 29.42 10.89
C ASP A 96 1.67 30.74 10.43
N ILE A 97 1.57 30.92 9.11
CA ILE A 97 1.10 32.16 8.50
C ILE A 97 -0.39 32.40 8.76
N TYR A 98 -1.19 31.34 8.79
CA TYR A 98 -2.62 31.41 9.11
C TYR A 98 -2.83 31.66 10.60
N GLU A 99 -2.05 31.02 11.47
CA GLU A 99 -2.09 31.26 12.92
C GLU A 99 -1.78 32.72 13.23
N THR A 100 -0.77 33.30 12.58
CA THR A 100 -0.39 34.71 12.74
C THR A 100 -1.50 35.65 12.26
N ALA A 101 -2.11 35.35 11.12
CA ALA A 101 -3.25 36.11 10.59
C ALA A 101 -4.46 36.04 11.55
N MET A 102 -4.81 34.85 12.05
CA MET A 102 -5.92 34.63 12.97
C MET A 102 -5.75 35.30 14.33
N ARG A 103 -4.52 35.42 14.84
CA ARG A 103 -4.25 36.18 16.07
C ARG A 103 -4.61 37.66 15.93
N LYS A 104 -4.43 38.24 14.74
CA LYS A 104 -4.69 39.66 14.45
C LYS A 104 -6.11 39.92 13.96
N TYR A 105 -6.65 39.02 13.13
CA TYR A 105 -7.95 39.15 12.48
C TYR A 105 -8.81 37.91 12.76
N GLN A 106 -9.55 37.94 13.87
CA GLN A 106 -10.43 36.83 14.24
C GLN A 106 -11.68 36.85 13.36
N SER A 107 -11.71 35.99 12.34
CA SER A 107 -12.85 35.82 11.43
C SER A 107 -13.25 34.35 11.32
N SER A 108 -14.54 34.06 11.23
CA SER A 108 -15.06 32.71 10.99
C SER A 108 -14.62 32.16 9.63
N SER A 109 -14.61 33.00 8.58
CA SER A 109 -14.18 32.61 7.24
C SER A 109 -12.71 32.22 7.21
N LEU A 110 -11.85 33.03 7.83
CA LEU A 110 -10.41 32.77 7.89
C LEU A 110 -10.09 31.51 8.71
N ALA A 111 -10.78 31.30 9.85
CA ALA A 111 -10.61 30.11 10.66
C ALA A 111 -11.06 28.83 9.93
N TYR A 112 -12.15 28.91 9.16
CA TYR A 112 -12.66 27.80 8.38
C TYR A 112 -11.74 27.42 7.21
N GLU A 113 -11.25 28.41 6.45
CA GLU A 113 -10.28 28.16 5.38
C GLU A 113 -8.96 27.63 5.93
N TRP A 114 -8.48 28.14 7.08
CA TRP A 114 -7.32 27.57 7.76
C TRP A 114 -7.56 26.10 8.14
N PHE A 115 -8.72 25.79 8.71
CA PHE A 115 -9.07 24.41 9.08
C PHE A 115 -9.11 23.48 7.86
N LYS A 116 -9.76 23.89 6.78
CA LYS A 116 -9.79 23.13 5.52
C LYS A 116 -8.39 22.89 4.97
N LYS A 117 -7.56 23.94 4.94
CA LYS A 117 -6.17 23.84 4.49
C LYS A 117 -5.36 22.83 5.30
N THR A 118 -5.56 22.80 6.62
CA THR A 118 -4.85 21.84 7.48
C THR A 118 -5.28 20.39 7.23
N ILE A 119 -6.53 20.15 6.82
CA ILE A 119 -7.01 18.83 6.38
C ILE A 119 -6.34 18.46 5.04
N ASP A 120 -6.33 19.37 4.08
CA ASP A 120 -5.72 19.15 2.76
C ASP A 120 -4.23 18.78 2.90
N ASN A 121 -3.51 19.49 3.77
CA ASN A 121 -2.08 19.34 3.99
C ASN A 121 -1.70 18.22 4.99
N ASN A 122 -2.66 17.53 5.61
CA ASN A 122 -2.43 16.57 6.71
C ASN A 122 -1.69 17.18 7.94
N ASP A 123 -1.85 18.48 8.20
CA ASP A 123 -1.26 19.11 9.38
C ASP A 123 -2.16 18.91 10.61
N LEU A 124 -1.92 17.80 11.33
CA LEU A 124 -2.72 17.41 12.49
C LEU A 124 -2.70 18.46 13.62
N MET A 125 -1.54 19.08 13.85
CA MET A 125 -1.39 20.09 14.90
C MET A 125 -2.04 21.40 14.47
N GLY A 126 -1.88 21.79 13.21
CA GLY A 126 -2.60 22.91 12.61
C GLY A 126 -4.10 22.72 12.68
N MET A 127 -4.60 21.52 12.40
CA MET A 127 -6.03 21.18 12.45
C MET A 127 -6.63 21.40 13.83
N GLN A 128 -5.93 20.98 14.90
CA GLN A 128 -6.35 21.23 16.28
C GLN A 128 -6.33 22.72 16.64
N LYS A 129 -5.33 23.48 16.19
CA LYS A 129 -5.27 24.92 16.45
C LYS A 129 -6.35 25.69 15.69
N ALA A 130 -6.58 25.32 14.42
CA ALA A 130 -7.58 25.93 13.56
C ALA A 130 -9.00 25.67 14.06
N SER A 131 -9.32 24.42 14.46
CA SER A 131 -10.60 24.07 15.06
C SER A 131 -10.84 24.81 16.38
N MET A 132 -9.79 24.99 17.19
CA MET A 132 -9.86 25.80 18.41
C MET A 132 -10.09 27.28 18.16
N ALA A 133 -9.49 27.84 17.11
CA ALA A 133 -9.75 29.22 16.72
C ALA A 133 -11.19 29.38 16.23
N LEU A 134 -11.66 28.44 15.41
CA LEU A 134 -13.04 28.40 14.92
C LEU A 134 -14.05 28.31 16.07
N SER A 135 -13.82 27.44 17.06
CA SER A 135 -14.75 27.24 18.18
C SER A 135 -14.87 28.43 19.13
N LYS A 136 -13.90 29.36 19.11
CA LYS A 136 -13.94 30.63 19.87
C LYS A 136 -14.80 31.70 19.19
N VAL A 137 -14.94 31.64 17.87
CA VAL A 137 -15.75 32.62 17.10
C VAL A 137 -17.24 32.36 17.27
N PHE A 138 -17.65 31.11 17.51
CA PHE A 138 -19.05 30.73 17.67
C PHE A 138 -19.48 30.55 19.13
N LYS A 139 -20.71 30.99 19.46
CA LYS A 139 -21.32 30.83 20.78
C LYS A 139 -21.89 29.42 20.98
N ALA A 140 -21.74 28.87 22.19
CA ALA A 140 -22.10 27.48 22.53
C ALA A 140 -23.59 27.14 22.41
N ASP A 141 -24.46 28.15 22.52
CA ASP A 141 -25.92 28.05 22.56
C ASP A 141 -26.56 27.87 21.18
N THR A 142 -25.77 27.96 20.10
CA THR A 142 -26.23 27.75 18.73
C THR A 142 -25.88 26.33 18.25
N ASP A 143 -26.69 25.75 17.35
CA ASP A 143 -26.39 24.43 16.76
C ASP A 143 -25.03 24.41 16.05
N ASN A 144 -24.72 25.48 15.30
CA ASN A 144 -23.41 25.66 14.65
C ASN A 144 -22.28 25.73 15.70
N GLY A 145 -22.51 26.43 16.81
CA GLY A 145 -21.57 26.53 17.92
C GLY A 145 -21.31 25.21 18.63
N ARG A 146 -22.36 24.42 18.88
CA ARG A 146 -22.26 23.05 19.39
C ARG A 146 -21.41 22.20 18.45
N MET A 147 -21.70 22.24 17.15
CA MET A 147 -20.98 21.47 16.13
C MET A 147 -19.48 21.81 16.12
N VAL A 148 -19.09 23.08 15.98
CA VAL A 148 -17.67 23.46 15.90
C VAL A 148 -16.91 23.25 17.22
N LYS A 149 -17.60 23.26 18.36
CA LYS A 149 -17.01 22.88 19.66
C LYS A 149 -16.70 21.39 19.71
N PHE A 150 -17.59 20.54 19.18
CA PHE A 150 -17.30 19.13 19.02
C PHE A 150 -16.21 18.86 17.96
N TRP A 151 -16.08 19.69 16.92
CA TRP A 151 -14.93 19.60 16.01
C TRP A 151 -13.63 19.83 16.78
N ALA A 152 -13.56 20.88 17.59
CA ALA A 152 -12.40 21.15 18.41
C ALA A 152 -12.09 19.98 19.37
N ALA A 153 -13.09 19.46 20.09
CA ALA A 153 -12.93 18.30 20.97
C ALA A 153 -12.46 17.04 20.23
N ALA A 154 -13.05 16.73 19.07
CA ALA A 154 -12.67 15.59 18.24
C ALA A 154 -11.27 15.72 17.63
N THR A 155 -10.85 16.93 17.22
CA THR A 155 -9.46 17.12 16.75
C THR A 155 -8.44 16.89 17.86
N MET A 156 -8.79 17.13 19.13
CA MET A 156 -7.90 16.80 20.25
C MET A 156 -7.74 15.30 20.44
N THR A 157 -8.81 14.51 20.32
CA THR A 157 -8.70 13.04 20.39
C THR A 157 -7.83 12.51 19.26
N VAL A 158 -8.02 13.02 18.04
CA VAL A 158 -7.20 12.69 16.87
C VAL A 158 -5.73 13.04 17.08
N VAL A 159 -5.41 14.25 17.56
CA VAL A 159 -4.02 14.64 17.82
C VAL A 159 -3.38 13.76 18.89
N ILE A 160 -4.09 13.45 19.98
CA ILE A 160 -3.57 12.57 21.03
C ILE A 160 -3.27 11.16 20.47
N ASP A 161 -4.15 10.66 19.60
CA ASP A 161 -4.01 9.33 19.02
C ASP A 161 -2.94 9.24 17.93
N CYS A 162 -2.82 10.26 17.09
CA CYS A 162 -1.97 10.21 15.90
C CYS A 162 -0.58 10.83 16.11
N CYS A 163 -0.41 11.74 17.07
CA CYS A 163 0.85 12.45 17.35
C CYS A 163 1.54 11.88 18.60
N LYS A 164 2.00 10.63 18.56
CA LYS A 164 2.59 9.93 19.72
C LYS A 164 4.06 10.25 19.94
N ASP A 165 4.74 10.86 18.97
CA ASP A 165 6.11 11.30 19.14
C ASP A 165 6.23 12.25 20.34
N LYS A 166 7.10 11.90 21.28
CA LYS A 166 7.36 12.65 22.52
C LYS A 166 7.75 14.10 22.24
N ASN A 167 8.32 14.39 21.07
CA ASN A 167 8.69 15.75 20.68
C ASN A 167 7.47 16.60 20.29
N ARG A 168 6.38 16.00 19.81
CA ARG A 168 5.15 16.71 19.41
C ARG A 168 4.20 16.91 20.60
N LEU A 169 4.04 15.90 21.44
CA LEU A 169 3.21 15.94 22.66
C LEU A 169 4.04 15.74 23.94
N ALA A 170 5.09 16.55 24.13
CA ALA A 170 5.92 16.50 25.34
C ALA A 170 5.14 16.88 26.61
N ASN A 171 5.57 16.31 27.75
CA ASN A 171 5.27 16.79 29.11
C ASN A 171 3.78 16.88 29.49
N GLY A 172 3.00 15.81 29.28
CA GLY A 172 1.60 15.75 29.74
C GLY A 172 0.62 16.62 28.95
N LYS A 173 1.03 17.11 27.77
CA LYS A 173 0.16 17.86 26.85
C LYS A 173 -1.05 17.06 26.37
N ASP A 174 -0.93 15.74 26.28
CA ASP A 174 -2.02 14.82 26.00
C ASP A 174 -3.16 14.95 27.03
N LYS A 175 -2.84 14.91 28.32
CA LYS A 175 -3.81 15.10 29.41
C LYS A 175 -4.38 16.51 29.43
N LEU A 176 -3.56 17.51 29.10
CA LEU A 176 -4.01 18.89 28.99
C LEU A 176 -5.03 19.06 27.86
N LEU A 177 -4.76 18.50 26.68
CA LEU A 177 -5.67 18.50 25.54
C LEU A 177 -6.96 17.74 25.88
N ALA A 178 -6.86 16.57 26.52
CA ALA A 178 -8.03 15.82 26.98
C ALA A 178 -8.90 16.64 27.95
N THR A 179 -8.27 17.30 28.93
CA THR A 179 -8.96 18.16 29.89
C THR A 179 -9.61 19.37 29.23
N LEU A 180 -8.93 19.98 28.26
CA LEU A 180 -9.48 21.11 27.50
C LEU A 180 -10.69 20.68 26.66
N GLY A 181 -10.62 19.52 26.00
CA GLY A 181 -11.73 18.95 25.25
C GLY A 181 -12.96 18.69 26.12
N LEU A 182 -12.76 18.12 27.31
CA LEU A 182 -13.85 17.88 28.27
C LEU A 182 -14.50 19.19 28.73
N LYS A 183 -13.71 20.23 29.06
CA LYS A 183 -14.26 21.55 29.41
C LYS A 183 -15.10 22.16 28.29
N ILE A 184 -14.72 21.94 27.03
CA ILE A 184 -15.50 22.39 25.87
C ILE A 184 -16.84 21.65 25.82
N ILE A 185 -16.86 20.35 26.07
CA ILE A 185 -18.07 19.53 26.10
C ILE A 185 -18.96 19.94 27.29
N GLU A 186 -18.40 20.10 28.48
CA GLU A 186 -19.12 20.58 29.67
C GLU A 186 -19.82 21.92 29.41
N THR A 187 -19.15 22.85 28.71
CA THR A 187 -19.73 24.14 28.32
C THR A 187 -20.96 23.95 27.41
N VAL A 188 -20.92 22.96 26.51
CA VAL A 188 -22.05 22.63 25.63
C VAL A 188 -23.19 21.99 26.42
N GLU A 189 -22.90 21.03 27.30
CA GLU A 189 -23.90 20.36 28.15
C GLU A 189 -24.62 21.36 29.07
N GLN A 190 -23.90 22.35 29.61
CA GLN A 190 -24.48 23.43 30.42
C GLN A 190 -25.35 24.40 29.60
N SER A 191 -24.96 24.67 28.36
CA SER A 191 -25.66 25.66 27.50
C SER A 191 -26.84 25.05 26.74
N PHE A 192 -26.85 23.73 26.52
CA PHE A 192 -27.79 23.07 25.63
C PHE A 192 -28.55 21.94 26.35
N LYS A 193 -29.86 22.12 26.55
CA LYS A 193 -30.71 21.19 27.32
C LYS A 193 -30.88 19.79 26.70
N LYS A 194 -30.61 19.63 25.40
CA LYS A 194 -30.70 18.34 24.71
C LYS A 194 -29.43 17.54 24.99
N GLY A 195 -29.58 16.30 25.47
CA GLY A 195 -28.48 15.38 25.74
C GLY A 195 -27.55 15.13 24.54
N LEU A 196 -26.42 14.49 24.82
CA LEU A 196 -25.46 14.05 23.81
C LEU A 196 -26.04 12.91 22.98
N ASN A 197 -25.75 12.90 21.68
CA ASN A 197 -26.00 11.73 20.84
C ASN A 197 -24.83 10.74 20.93
N ALA A 198 -24.96 9.55 20.31
CA ALA A 198 -23.92 8.52 20.36
C ALA A 198 -22.54 9.00 19.89
N GLN A 199 -22.46 9.81 18.82
CA GLN A 199 -21.17 10.31 18.29
C GLN A 199 -20.51 11.33 19.22
N GLN A 200 -21.30 12.17 19.89
CA GLN A 200 -20.80 13.14 20.86
C GLN A 200 -20.41 12.44 22.17
N MET A 201 -21.17 11.43 22.58
CA MET A 201 -20.83 10.57 23.70
C MET A 201 -19.53 9.83 23.45
N PHE A 202 -19.31 9.32 22.22
CA PHE A 202 -18.06 8.71 21.80
C PHE A 202 -16.85 9.64 22.02
N VAL A 203 -16.95 10.91 21.58
CA VAL A 203 -15.88 11.90 21.78
C VAL A 203 -15.65 12.18 23.28
N LYS A 204 -16.72 12.33 24.07
CA LYS A 204 -16.61 12.53 25.53
C LYS A 204 -15.90 11.34 26.19
N CYS A 205 -16.30 10.12 25.87
CA CYS A 205 -15.71 8.90 26.42
C CYS A 205 -14.22 8.75 26.02
N GLU A 206 -13.87 8.98 24.76
CA GLU A 206 -12.47 8.99 24.33
C GLU A 206 -11.62 9.99 25.15
N LEU A 207 -12.12 11.22 25.34
CA LEU A 207 -11.40 12.23 26.12
C LEU A 207 -11.29 11.85 27.61
N LEU A 208 -12.32 11.27 28.22
CA LEU A 208 -12.27 10.75 29.59
C LEU A 208 -11.18 9.68 29.73
N LEU A 209 -11.09 8.76 28.77
CA LEU A 209 -10.04 7.74 28.73
C LEU A 209 -8.65 8.34 28.59
N LYS A 210 -8.46 9.34 27.70
CA LYS A 210 -7.16 10.02 27.55
C LYS A 210 -6.75 10.81 28.80
N LYS A 211 -7.71 11.39 29.52
CA LYS A 211 -7.47 12.07 30.81
C LYS A 211 -7.07 11.08 31.91
N GLY A 212 -7.50 9.82 31.82
CA GLY A 212 -7.36 8.77 32.84
C GLY A 212 -8.56 8.66 33.79
N SER A 213 -9.70 9.27 33.44
CA SER A 213 -10.97 9.20 34.19
C SER A 213 -11.77 7.94 33.81
N THR A 214 -11.21 6.75 34.00
CA THR A 214 -11.83 5.52 33.46
C THR A 214 -13.15 5.15 34.15
N LYS A 215 -13.28 5.39 35.47
CA LYS A 215 -14.51 5.13 36.21
C LYS A 215 -15.68 5.97 35.69
N GLU A 216 -15.45 7.26 35.53
CA GLU A 216 -16.40 8.22 34.97
C GLU A 216 -16.82 7.82 33.55
N CYS A 217 -15.86 7.37 32.73
CA CYS A 217 -16.16 6.86 31.38
C CYS A 217 -17.09 5.64 31.40
N LEU A 218 -16.83 4.66 32.26
CA LEU A 218 -17.67 3.47 32.39
C LEU A 218 -19.09 3.80 32.87
N GLU A 219 -19.23 4.73 33.82
CA GLU A 219 -20.53 5.21 34.30
C GLU A 219 -21.35 5.89 33.19
N GLU A 220 -20.71 6.78 32.41
CA GLU A 220 -21.33 7.45 31.27
C GLU A 220 -21.74 6.46 30.17
N LEU A 221 -20.85 5.52 29.82
CA LEU A 221 -21.14 4.47 28.83
C LEU A 221 -22.30 3.58 29.27
N LYS A 222 -22.31 3.14 30.53
CA LYS A 222 -23.39 2.31 31.07
C LYS A 222 -24.73 3.04 31.05
N SER A 223 -24.77 4.26 31.57
CA SER A 223 -25.97 5.11 31.59
C SER A 223 -26.52 5.40 30.18
N PHE A 224 -25.63 5.55 29.19
CA PHE A 224 -26.03 5.74 27.81
C PHE A 224 -26.56 4.44 27.17
N LEU A 225 -25.84 3.32 27.33
CA LEU A 225 -26.16 2.03 26.72
C LEU A 225 -27.44 1.38 27.27
N GLU A 226 -27.87 1.76 28.48
CA GLU A 226 -29.18 1.40 29.03
C GLU A 226 -30.35 2.04 28.26
N LYS A 227 -30.13 3.21 27.63
CA LYS A 227 -31.15 3.97 26.91
C LYS A 227 -31.09 3.75 25.40
N GLU A 228 -29.88 3.67 24.85
CA GLU A 228 -29.64 3.60 23.41
C GLU A 228 -28.57 2.53 23.11
N SER A 229 -28.90 1.59 22.24
CA SER A 229 -27.96 0.53 21.84
C SER A 229 -27.09 0.98 20.68
N ASP A 230 -25.90 1.49 20.98
CA ASP A 230 -24.85 1.78 19.98
C ASP A 230 -23.71 0.74 20.04
N LEU A 231 -23.28 0.25 18.86
CA LEU A 231 -22.25 -0.79 18.78
C LEU A 231 -20.86 -0.27 19.15
N GLU A 232 -20.49 0.93 18.71
CA GLU A 232 -19.14 1.48 18.93
C GLU A 232 -18.93 1.78 20.43
N LEU A 233 -19.93 2.37 21.08
CA LEU A 233 -19.92 2.60 22.53
C LEU A 233 -19.93 1.29 23.33
N ARG A 234 -20.62 0.25 22.85
CA ARG A 234 -20.60 -1.07 23.49
C ARG A 234 -19.23 -1.75 23.38
N LEU A 235 -18.60 -1.70 22.21
CA LEU A 235 -17.24 -2.23 22.02
C LEU A 235 -16.24 -1.48 22.91
N MET A 236 -16.36 -0.16 23.00
CA MET A 236 -15.58 0.65 23.93
C MET A 236 -15.81 0.23 25.38
N PHE A 237 -17.07 0.03 25.80
CA PHE A 237 -17.42 -0.43 27.14
C PHE A 237 -16.78 -1.79 27.46
N PHE A 238 -16.91 -2.78 26.58
CA PHE A 238 -16.28 -4.09 26.76
C PHE A 238 -14.76 -4.01 26.84
N GLU A 239 -14.13 -3.21 25.98
CA GLU A 239 -12.68 -3.02 26.00
C GLU A 239 -12.22 -2.40 27.33
N GLN A 240 -12.95 -1.42 27.86
CA GLN A 240 -12.62 -0.79 29.13
C GLN A 240 -12.84 -1.72 30.32
N LEU A 241 -13.95 -2.47 30.38
CA LEU A 241 -14.15 -3.47 31.44
C LEU A 241 -13.02 -4.50 31.47
N LYS A 242 -12.61 -4.99 30.28
CA LYS A 242 -11.46 -5.91 30.14
C LYS A 242 -10.15 -5.28 30.63
N LYS A 243 -9.83 -4.05 30.22
CA LYS A 243 -8.58 -3.36 30.59
C LYS A 243 -8.48 -3.08 32.09
N ASN A 244 -9.61 -2.85 32.76
CA ASN A 244 -9.67 -2.56 34.20
C ASN A 244 -9.97 -3.79 35.05
N GLU A 245 -9.93 -4.99 34.45
CA GLU A 245 -10.13 -6.27 35.15
C GLU A 245 -11.49 -6.37 35.87
N LEU A 246 -12.51 -5.68 35.37
CA LEU A 246 -13.89 -5.74 35.88
C LEU A 246 -14.60 -6.96 35.29
N TRP A 247 -14.12 -8.15 35.66
CA TRP A 247 -14.49 -9.41 35.02
C TRP A 247 -15.97 -9.79 35.22
N ASP A 248 -16.55 -9.53 36.40
CA ASP A 248 -17.96 -9.81 36.69
C ASP A 248 -18.89 -9.03 35.74
N GLU A 249 -18.70 -7.71 35.68
CA GLU A 249 -19.51 -6.84 34.82
C GLU A 249 -19.28 -7.12 33.33
N LEU A 250 -18.04 -7.47 32.95
CA LEU A 250 -17.74 -7.90 31.58
C LEU A 250 -18.49 -9.18 31.22
N TYR A 251 -18.44 -10.19 32.09
CA TYR A 251 -19.11 -11.47 31.86
C TYR A 251 -20.62 -11.27 31.71
N ASP A 252 -21.26 -10.59 32.67
CA ASP A 252 -22.70 -10.35 32.66
C ASP A 252 -23.15 -9.56 31.43
N SER A 253 -22.38 -8.55 31.04
CA SER A 253 -22.67 -7.72 29.88
C SER A 253 -22.52 -8.50 28.57
N CYS A 254 -21.46 -9.31 28.43
CA CYS A 254 -21.25 -10.16 27.27
C CYS A 254 -22.33 -11.25 27.16
N VAL A 255 -22.65 -11.96 28.25
CA VAL A 255 -23.69 -13.01 28.25
C VAL A 255 -25.07 -12.42 27.97
N SER A 256 -25.39 -11.26 28.54
CA SER A 256 -26.62 -10.52 28.22
C SER A 256 -26.70 -10.20 26.73
N TYR A 257 -25.61 -9.74 26.12
CA TYR A 257 -25.55 -9.44 24.69
C TYR A 257 -25.71 -10.69 23.80
N LEU A 258 -25.04 -11.78 24.15
CA LEU A 258 -25.10 -13.04 23.41
C LEU A 258 -26.48 -13.73 23.52
N VAL A 259 -27.04 -13.79 24.73
CA VAL A 259 -28.21 -14.62 25.06
C VAL A 259 -29.50 -13.81 25.08
N LYS A 260 -29.54 -12.69 25.81
CA LYS A 260 -30.78 -11.89 25.95
C LYS A 260 -31.06 -11.07 24.70
N ILE A 261 -30.03 -10.42 24.16
CA ILE A 261 -30.15 -9.64 22.91
C ILE A 261 -30.06 -10.58 21.69
N GLY A 262 -29.38 -11.72 21.82
CA GLY A 262 -29.37 -12.77 20.80
C GLY A 262 -28.38 -12.54 19.65
N VAL A 263 -27.36 -11.69 19.85
CA VAL A 263 -26.34 -11.41 18.82
C VAL A 263 -25.23 -12.44 18.90
N ASP A 264 -25.08 -13.27 17.87
CA ASP A 264 -24.06 -14.32 17.80
C ASP A 264 -22.72 -13.76 17.26
N ASP A 265 -21.92 -13.19 18.16
CA ASP A 265 -20.65 -12.52 17.84
C ASP A 265 -19.43 -13.25 18.46
N TRP A 266 -18.45 -13.61 17.62
CA TRP A 266 -17.29 -14.38 18.05
C TRP A 266 -16.36 -13.62 18.99
N ASP A 267 -16.19 -12.31 18.80
CA ASP A 267 -15.35 -11.51 19.68
C ASP A 267 -15.96 -11.40 21.08
N THR A 268 -17.27 -11.26 21.18
CA THR A 268 -17.99 -11.30 22.45
C THR A 268 -17.90 -12.68 23.12
N TRP A 269 -18.01 -13.79 22.37
CA TRP A 269 -17.77 -15.13 22.92
C TRP A 269 -16.39 -15.26 23.56
N LYS A 270 -15.33 -14.81 22.87
CA LYS A 270 -13.96 -14.83 23.41
C LYS A 270 -13.83 -13.99 24.69
N LEU A 271 -14.48 -12.84 24.75
CA LEU A 271 -14.49 -11.99 25.95
C LEU A 271 -15.23 -12.64 27.12
N ALA A 272 -16.39 -13.26 26.87
CA ALA A 272 -17.15 -13.98 27.88
C ALA A 272 -16.37 -15.17 28.45
N ILE A 273 -15.73 -15.98 27.59
CA ILE A 273 -14.88 -17.10 28.01
C ILE A 273 -13.67 -16.61 28.81
N LEU A 274 -13.02 -15.53 28.36
CA LEU A 274 -11.90 -14.92 29.08
C LEU A 274 -12.33 -14.45 30.48
N ALA A 275 -13.46 -13.75 30.59
CA ALA A 275 -13.98 -13.28 31.86
C ALA A 275 -14.35 -14.46 32.79
N ALA A 276 -15.02 -15.49 32.26
CA ALA A 276 -15.36 -16.69 33.03
C ALA A 276 -14.12 -17.40 33.59
N LYS A 277 -13.04 -17.49 32.79
CA LYS A 277 -11.76 -18.04 33.22
C LYS A 277 -11.13 -17.25 34.35
N LYS A 278 -11.22 -15.91 34.30
CA LYS A 278 -10.71 -15.00 35.34
C LYS A 278 -11.53 -15.04 36.64
N LEU A 279 -12.83 -15.30 36.53
CA LEU A 279 -13.74 -15.47 37.65
C LEU A 279 -13.78 -16.90 38.21
N HIS A 280 -13.03 -17.83 37.62
CA HIS A 280 -13.08 -19.26 37.95
C HIS A 280 -14.50 -19.87 37.85
N CYS A 281 -15.32 -19.40 36.91
CA CYS A 281 -16.71 -19.84 36.74
C CYS A 281 -16.95 -20.53 35.39
N MET A 282 -15.99 -21.36 34.96
CA MET A 282 -16.03 -22.05 33.66
C MET A 282 -17.27 -22.94 33.47
N GLU A 283 -17.83 -23.48 34.56
CA GLU A 283 -19.07 -24.26 34.53
C GLU A 283 -20.26 -23.44 33.98
N LYS A 284 -20.38 -22.17 34.39
CA LYS A 284 -21.46 -21.28 33.95
C LYS A 284 -21.39 -21.00 32.45
N ILE A 285 -20.20 -20.68 31.93
CA ILE A 285 -20.04 -20.41 30.50
C ILE A 285 -20.23 -21.69 29.67
N ASN A 286 -19.83 -22.86 30.19
CA ASN A 286 -20.11 -24.14 29.57
C ASN A 286 -21.62 -24.42 29.45
N GLU A 287 -22.39 -24.12 30.49
CA GLU A 287 -23.85 -24.22 30.46
C GLU A 287 -24.45 -23.29 29.40
N VAL A 288 -24.00 -22.03 29.35
CA VAL A 288 -24.42 -21.07 28.32
C VAL A 288 -24.11 -21.59 26.92
N ILE A 289 -22.89 -22.08 26.67
CA ILE A 289 -22.48 -22.64 25.37
C ILE A 289 -23.32 -23.87 24.98
N ASN A 290 -23.64 -24.74 25.93
CA ASN A 290 -24.39 -25.97 25.68
C ASN A 290 -25.89 -25.74 25.49
N THR A 291 -26.46 -24.72 26.13
CA THR A 291 -27.86 -24.32 25.97
C THR A 291 -28.08 -23.41 24.75
N TYR A 292 -27.03 -22.76 24.26
CA TYR A 292 -27.09 -21.94 23.06
C TYR A 292 -27.39 -22.78 21.81
N LYS A 293 -28.02 -22.13 20.81
CA LYS A 293 -28.29 -22.77 19.51
C LYS A 293 -27.00 -23.32 18.90
N VAL A 294 -27.07 -24.52 18.32
CA VAL A 294 -25.93 -25.13 17.62
C VAL A 294 -25.63 -24.32 16.35
N GLY A 295 -24.52 -23.59 16.39
CA GLY A 295 -24.01 -22.77 15.29
C GLY A 295 -22.49 -22.73 15.26
N ARG A 296 -21.91 -22.08 14.25
CA ARG A 296 -20.45 -22.01 14.01
C ARG A 296 -19.71 -21.52 15.25
N ASN A 297 -20.07 -20.35 15.77
CA ASN A 297 -19.40 -19.74 16.94
C ASN A 297 -19.57 -20.60 18.20
N SER A 298 -20.75 -21.16 18.45
CA SER A 298 -20.96 -22.03 19.63
C SER A 298 -20.08 -23.29 19.59
N GLN A 299 -19.81 -23.86 18.41
CA GLN A 299 -18.95 -25.03 18.27
C GLN A 299 -17.47 -24.65 18.43
N LEU A 300 -17.06 -23.49 17.92
CA LEU A 300 -15.71 -22.96 18.17
C LEU A 300 -15.51 -22.61 19.65
N ALA A 301 -16.53 -22.07 20.31
CA ALA A 301 -16.52 -21.77 21.75
C ALA A 301 -16.34 -23.05 22.59
N LYS A 302 -16.94 -24.17 22.17
CA LYS A 302 -16.72 -25.49 22.80
C LYS A 302 -15.26 -25.95 22.70
N ILE A 303 -14.53 -25.59 21.66
CA ILE A 303 -13.10 -25.91 21.55
C ILE A 303 -12.30 -24.98 22.46
N GLU A 304 -12.63 -23.68 22.47
CA GLU A 304 -11.92 -22.63 23.21
C GLU A 304 -12.03 -22.79 24.74
N VAL A 305 -13.19 -23.23 25.24
CA VAL A 305 -13.47 -23.35 26.69
C VAL A 305 -12.73 -24.52 27.35
N LEU A 306 -12.27 -25.51 26.58
CA LEU A 306 -11.62 -26.71 27.09
C LEU A 306 -10.17 -26.46 27.51
N GLU A 307 -9.77 -27.04 28.64
CA GLU A 307 -8.43 -26.91 29.17
C GLU A 307 -7.36 -27.56 28.28
N PHE A 308 -6.10 -27.12 28.38
CA PHE A 308 -5.00 -27.67 27.58
C PHE A 308 -4.77 -29.17 27.84
N ILE A 309 -5.06 -29.64 29.06
CA ILE A 309 -4.86 -31.03 29.48
C ILE A 309 -5.97 -31.95 28.95
N ASP A 310 -7.16 -31.41 28.63
CA ASP A 310 -8.29 -32.21 28.14
C ASP A 310 -8.18 -32.50 26.64
N ILE A 311 -7.22 -33.38 26.31
CA ILE A 311 -6.97 -33.84 24.94
C ILE A 311 -8.19 -34.55 24.37
N MET A 312 -8.90 -35.36 25.17
CA MET A 312 -10.03 -36.16 24.70
C MET A 312 -11.27 -35.30 24.44
N GLY A 313 -11.59 -34.36 25.34
CA GLY A 313 -12.66 -33.39 25.11
C GLY A 313 -12.39 -32.54 23.88
N LYS A 314 -11.16 -32.08 23.68
CA LYS A 314 -10.76 -31.29 22.50
C LYS A 314 -10.84 -32.09 21.21
N LYS A 315 -10.37 -33.34 21.24
CA LYS A 315 -10.52 -34.28 20.12
C LYS A 315 -12.00 -34.38 19.73
N GLN A 316 -12.89 -34.60 20.70
CA GLN A 316 -14.32 -34.73 20.45
C GLN A 316 -14.95 -33.42 19.95
N ALA A 317 -14.57 -32.27 20.52
CA ALA A 317 -15.07 -30.96 20.10
C ALA A 317 -14.68 -30.63 18.65
N ILE A 318 -13.43 -30.91 18.26
CA ILE A 318 -12.99 -30.75 16.86
C ILE A 318 -13.70 -31.74 15.95
N LEU A 319 -13.88 -33.00 16.36
CA LEU A 319 -14.62 -34.00 15.58
C LEU A 319 -16.07 -33.53 15.35
N ASN A 320 -16.74 -33.03 16.39
CA ASN A 320 -18.08 -32.47 16.32
C ASN A 320 -18.16 -31.25 15.38
N TYR A 321 -17.16 -30.37 15.43
CA TYR A 321 -17.06 -29.25 14.50
C TYR A 321 -16.91 -29.72 13.04
N LEU A 322 -15.98 -30.64 12.78
CA LEU A 322 -15.74 -31.20 11.46
C LEU A 322 -16.96 -31.94 10.91
N ASN A 323 -17.75 -32.59 11.76
CA ASN A 323 -19.03 -33.21 11.36
C ASN A 323 -19.97 -32.21 10.69
N LEU A 324 -19.97 -30.96 11.13
CA LEU A 324 -20.87 -29.91 10.64
C LEU A 324 -20.25 -29.05 9.54
N TYR A 325 -18.94 -28.80 9.60
CA TYR A 325 -18.30 -27.77 8.77
C TYR A 325 -17.21 -28.26 7.82
N MET A 326 -16.78 -29.53 7.85
CA MET A 326 -15.67 -29.99 6.97
C MET A 326 -15.95 -29.83 5.47
N HIS A 327 -17.23 -29.86 5.07
CA HIS A 327 -17.67 -29.62 3.69
C HIS A 327 -17.90 -28.12 3.38
N LYS A 328 -17.49 -27.20 4.27
CA LYS A 328 -17.57 -25.74 4.08
C LYS A 328 -16.17 -25.16 3.92
N LEU A 329 -16.00 -24.20 3.01
CA LEU A 329 -14.69 -23.57 2.73
C LEU A 329 -14.10 -22.82 3.93
N CYS A 330 -14.93 -22.39 4.90
CA CYS A 330 -14.45 -21.70 6.09
C CYS A 330 -13.75 -22.63 7.11
N CYS A 331 -13.92 -23.95 7.00
CA CYS A 331 -13.48 -24.92 8.01
C CYS A 331 -12.00 -24.78 8.38
N PHE A 332 -11.11 -24.72 7.39
CA PHE A 332 -9.68 -24.54 7.65
C PHE A 332 -9.39 -23.22 8.39
N LEU A 333 -9.97 -22.11 7.93
CA LEU A 333 -9.76 -20.78 8.53
C LEU A 333 -10.30 -20.71 9.97
N ASP A 334 -11.40 -21.40 10.25
CA ASP A 334 -11.96 -21.51 11.59
C ASP A 334 -11.04 -22.28 12.55
N LEU A 335 -10.41 -23.35 12.05
CA LEU A 335 -9.49 -24.16 12.83
C LEU A 335 -8.07 -23.59 12.89
N PHE A 336 -7.72 -22.67 11.99
CA PHE A 336 -6.37 -22.14 11.81
C PHE A 336 -5.73 -21.69 13.13
N HIS A 337 -6.44 -20.90 13.94
CA HIS A 337 -5.91 -20.40 15.21
C HIS A 337 -5.63 -21.54 16.22
N PHE A 338 -6.52 -22.54 16.29
CA PHE A 338 -6.36 -23.70 17.17
C PHE A 338 -5.20 -24.58 16.74
N LEU A 339 -5.01 -24.76 15.42
CA LEU A 339 -3.88 -25.49 14.85
C LEU A 339 -2.55 -24.74 15.10
N GLN A 340 -2.53 -23.41 14.90
CA GLN A 340 -1.36 -22.57 15.14
C GLN A 340 -0.92 -22.61 16.61
N ASN A 341 -1.88 -22.58 17.53
CA ASN A 341 -1.63 -22.67 18.98
C ASN A 341 -1.35 -24.11 19.47
N LYS A 342 -1.35 -25.11 18.58
CA LYS A 342 -1.10 -26.52 18.89
C LYS A 342 -2.01 -27.04 20.02
N VAL A 343 -3.30 -26.71 19.93
CA VAL A 343 -4.32 -27.08 20.93
C VAL A 343 -4.45 -28.61 21.08
N LEU A 344 -4.07 -29.37 20.05
CA LEU A 344 -3.92 -30.83 20.10
C LEU A 344 -2.55 -31.26 19.53
N PRO A 345 -2.01 -32.42 19.95
CA PRO A 345 -0.87 -33.04 19.31
C PRO A 345 -1.12 -33.34 17.83
N VAL A 346 -0.09 -33.20 17.00
CA VAL A 346 -0.16 -33.46 15.54
C VAL A 346 -0.71 -34.86 15.24
N ALA A 347 -0.27 -35.88 15.99
CA ALA A 347 -0.74 -37.25 15.82
C ALA A 347 -2.26 -37.39 16.03
N THR A 348 -2.82 -36.70 17.03
CA THR A 348 -4.25 -36.72 17.33
C THR A 348 -5.06 -36.00 16.26
N ILE A 349 -4.56 -34.88 15.73
CA ILE A 349 -5.23 -34.18 14.63
C ILE A 349 -5.25 -35.05 13.36
N LEU A 350 -4.13 -35.71 13.05
CA LEU A 350 -4.05 -36.65 11.93
C LEU A 350 -5.05 -37.81 12.11
N GLU A 351 -5.13 -38.38 13.31
CA GLU A 351 -6.12 -39.42 13.63
C GLU A 351 -7.55 -38.95 13.36
N VAL A 352 -7.92 -37.76 13.85
CA VAL A 352 -9.25 -37.15 13.61
C VAL A 352 -9.50 -36.94 12.11
N LEU A 353 -8.50 -36.46 11.36
CA LEU A 353 -8.62 -36.26 9.92
C LEU A 353 -8.83 -37.58 9.18
N GLU A 354 -8.09 -38.63 9.52
CA GLU A 354 -8.22 -39.96 8.89
C GLU A 354 -9.56 -40.64 9.25
N GLU A 355 -10.03 -40.46 10.49
CA GLU A 355 -11.37 -40.89 10.90
C GLU A 355 -12.44 -40.23 10.03
N LYS A 356 -12.35 -38.91 9.83
CA LYS A 356 -13.29 -38.16 8.99
C LYS A 356 -13.17 -38.49 7.51
N PHE A 357 -11.95 -38.71 7.02
CA PHE A 357 -11.68 -39.15 5.65
C PHE A 357 -12.37 -40.48 5.35
N THR A 358 -12.34 -41.40 6.31
CA THR A 358 -12.99 -42.72 6.22
C THR A 358 -14.51 -42.61 6.35
N GLN A 359 -15.02 -41.86 7.34
CA GLN A 359 -16.46 -41.68 7.56
C GLN A 359 -17.19 -41.05 6.36
N GLN A 360 -16.54 -40.14 5.63
CA GLN A 360 -17.09 -39.50 4.42
C GLN A 360 -16.86 -40.35 3.14
N ASP A 361 -16.26 -41.54 3.27
CA ASP A 361 -15.90 -42.40 2.15
C ASP A 361 -15.12 -41.65 1.05
N LEU A 362 -14.16 -40.79 1.45
CA LEU A 362 -13.33 -40.06 0.50
C LEU A 362 -12.34 -41.00 -0.22
N LYS A 363 -12.07 -42.18 0.36
CA LYS A 363 -11.24 -43.22 -0.24
C LYS A 363 -11.84 -43.74 -1.56
N SER A 364 -13.16 -43.94 -1.63
CA SER A 364 -13.82 -44.37 -2.88
C SER A 364 -13.76 -43.30 -3.96
N VAL A 365 -13.83 -42.02 -3.56
CA VAL A 365 -13.69 -40.87 -4.48
C VAL A 365 -12.30 -40.82 -5.09
N VAL A 366 -11.26 -40.82 -4.24
CA VAL A 366 -9.88 -40.67 -4.72
C VAL A 366 -9.39 -41.93 -5.45
N SER A 367 -9.97 -43.11 -5.21
CA SER A 367 -9.67 -44.32 -5.98
C SER A 367 -10.46 -44.42 -7.29
N GLY A 368 -11.41 -43.51 -7.55
CA GLY A 368 -12.27 -43.54 -8.74
C GLY A 368 -13.42 -44.55 -8.64
N GLY A 369 -13.64 -45.17 -7.48
CA GLY A 369 -14.79 -46.03 -7.23
C GLY A 369 -16.12 -45.27 -7.15
N ARG A 370 -16.08 -43.96 -6.91
CA ARG A 370 -17.25 -43.05 -6.88
C ARG A 370 -16.89 -41.70 -7.51
N SER A 371 -17.84 -41.09 -8.23
CA SER A 371 -17.68 -39.72 -8.74
C SER A 371 -17.73 -38.71 -7.59
N ALA A 372 -16.79 -37.76 -7.59
CA ALA A 372 -16.74 -36.69 -6.58
C ALA A 372 -17.95 -35.76 -6.68
N THR A 373 -18.52 -35.39 -5.54
CA THR A 373 -19.46 -34.27 -5.39
C THR A 373 -18.72 -32.99 -4.96
N GLU A 374 -19.42 -31.85 -4.97
CA GLU A 374 -18.87 -30.58 -4.48
C GLU A 374 -18.50 -30.63 -2.99
N ASN A 375 -19.32 -31.30 -2.17
CA ASN A 375 -19.01 -31.52 -0.75
C ASN A 375 -17.74 -32.36 -0.57
N ASP A 376 -17.57 -33.41 -1.37
CA ASP A 376 -16.35 -34.25 -1.33
C ASP A 376 -15.12 -33.41 -1.69
N LEU A 377 -15.23 -32.58 -2.73
CA LEU A 377 -14.16 -31.66 -3.13
C LEU A 377 -13.76 -30.74 -1.97
N ILE A 378 -14.72 -30.07 -1.33
CA ILE A 378 -14.43 -29.15 -0.23
C ILE A 378 -13.84 -29.90 0.98
N CYS A 379 -14.34 -31.09 1.29
CA CYS A 379 -13.77 -31.96 2.33
C CYS A 379 -12.32 -32.32 2.03
N LEU A 380 -11.99 -32.71 0.78
CA LEU A 380 -10.63 -33.04 0.36
C LEU A 380 -9.70 -31.82 0.45
N VAL A 381 -10.18 -30.64 0.06
CA VAL A 381 -9.43 -29.38 0.18
C VAL A 381 -9.12 -29.08 1.65
N ASN A 382 -10.12 -29.08 2.53
CA ASN A 382 -9.93 -28.85 3.95
C ASN A 382 -9.01 -29.90 4.59
N TYR A 383 -9.15 -31.17 4.22
CA TYR A 383 -8.26 -32.24 4.65
C TYR A 383 -6.80 -31.92 4.27
N MET A 384 -6.55 -31.54 3.02
CA MET A 384 -5.20 -31.20 2.56
C MET A 384 -4.65 -29.95 3.25
N LYS A 385 -5.44 -28.87 3.35
CA LYS A 385 -5.04 -27.63 4.05
C LYS A 385 -4.63 -27.88 5.49
N ILE A 386 -5.44 -28.62 6.26
CA ILE A 386 -5.11 -28.93 7.66
C ILE A 386 -3.86 -29.81 7.72
N LYS A 387 -3.77 -30.85 6.87
CA LYS A 387 -2.66 -31.81 6.85
C LYS A 387 -1.32 -31.15 6.52
N THR A 388 -1.25 -30.31 5.50
CA THR A 388 -0.02 -29.58 5.13
C THR A 388 0.34 -28.51 6.15
N PHE A 389 -0.66 -27.83 6.74
CA PHE A 389 -0.41 -26.85 7.78
C PHE A 389 0.28 -27.44 9.01
N ILE A 390 -0.13 -28.63 9.47
CA ILE A 390 0.45 -29.32 10.64
C ILE A 390 1.71 -30.14 10.30
N LYS A 391 1.88 -30.57 9.04
CA LYS A 391 3.06 -31.30 8.55
C LYS A 391 3.61 -30.66 7.26
N PRO A 392 4.35 -29.53 7.35
CA PRO A 392 4.88 -28.84 6.18
C PRO A 392 5.92 -29.64 5.38
N ASP A 393 6.58 -30.62 6.00
CA ASP A 393 7.60 -31.44 5.33
C ASP A 393 7.04 -32.23 4.13
N LEU A 394 5.71 -32.41 4.06
CA LEU A 394 5.01 -33.04 2.93
C LEU A 394 5.32 -32.38 1.59
N TYR A 395 5.59 -31.06 1.56
CA TYR A 395 5.91 -30.37 0.31
C TYR A 395 7.20 -30.89 -0.34
N GLY A 396 8.11 -31.48 0.44
CA GLY A 396 9.33 -32.12 -0.07
C GLY A 396 9.15 -33.56 -0.56
N GLU A 397 7.97 -34.16 -0.38
CA GLU A 397 7.69 -35.56 -0.72
C GLU A 397 7.10 -35.67 -2.14
N LYS A 398 7.71 -36.45 -3.03
CA LYS A 398 7.20 -36.68 -4.40
C LYS A 398 5.81 -37.32 -4.43
N GLU A 399 5.50 -38.14 -3.44
CA GLU A 399 4.19 -38.77 -3.29
C GLU A 399 3.11 -37.71 -3.05
N PHE A 400 3.40 -36.69 -2.25
CA PHE A 400 2.46 -35.60 -1.98
C PHE A 400 2.10 -34.81 -3.24
N PHE A 401 3.09 -34.48 -4.09
CA PHE A 401 2.84 -33.89 -5.41
C PHE A 401 1.85 -34.75 -6.22
N SER A 402 2.11 -36.06 -6.28
CA SER A 402 1.30 -37.01 -7.06
C SER A 402 -0.12 -37.13 -6.51
N ILE A 403 -0.29 -37.07 -5.19
CA ILE A 403 -1.60 -37.02 -4.52
C ILE A 403 -2.37 -35.76 -4.93
N CYS A 404 -1.72 -34.59 -4.95
CA CYS A 404 -2.35 -33.34 -5.33
C CYS A 404 -2.85 -33.36 -6.79
N CYS A 405 -2.01 -33.80 -7.73
CA CYS A 405 -2.39 -33.95 -9.14
C CYS A 405 -3.57 -34.92 -9.29
N LYS A 406 -3.53 -36.05 -8.58
CA LYS A 406 -4.62 -37.02 -8.58
C LYS A 406 -5.93 -36.45 -8.04
N TYR A 407 -5.89 -35.69 -6.94
CA TYR A 407 -7.08 -35.07 -6.35
C TYR A 407 -7.69 -34.01 -7.28
N TYR A 408 -6.85 -33.25 -7.98
CA TYR A 408 -7.30 -32.36 -9.05
C TYR A 408 -7.99 -33.15 -10.17
N ASP A 409 -7.38 -34.23 -10.65
CA ASP A 409 -7.89 -35.03 -11.76
C ASP A 409 -9.25 -35.68 -11.48
N VAL A 410 -9.48 -36.19 -10.27
CA VAL A 410 -10.76 -36.82 -9.90
C VAL A 410 -11.87 -35.81 -9.60
N THR A 411 -11.55 -34.51 -9.46
CA THR A 411 -12.52 -33.46 -9.16
C THR A 411 -12.73 -32.45 -10.31
N LYS A 412 -11.83 -32.39 -11.30
CA LYS A 412 -11.89 -31.39 -12.40
C LYS A 412 -13.17 -31.43 -13.23
N HIS A 413 -13.90 -32.55 -13.28
CA HIS A 413 -15.19 -32.63 -13.99
C HIS A 413 -16.26 -31.74 -13.38
N LEU A 414 -16.13 -31.40 -12.08
CA LEU A 414 -17.05 -30.50 -11.38
C LEU A 414 -16.99 -29.07 -11.93
N GLN A 415 -15.90 -28.67 -12.59
CA GLN A 415 -15.82 -27.37 -13.28
C GLN A 415 -16.90 -27.22 -14.35
N ASN A 416 -17.34 -28.32 -14.98
CA ASN A 416 -18.37 -28.27 -16.02
C ASN A 416 -19.76 -27.86 -15.46
N LYS A 417 -19.95 -27.90 -14.14
CA LYS A 417 -21.18 -27.50 -13.45
C LYS A 417 -21.03 -26.17 -12.70
N LEU A 418 -19.86 -25.55 -12.78
CA LEU A 418 -19.55 -24.33 -12.05
C LEU A 418 -20.30 -23.14 -12.66
N VAL A 419 -20.86 -22.29 -11.81
CA VAL A 419 -21.40 -21.00 -12.24
C VAL A 419 -20.23 -20.10 -12.66
N GLU A 420 -20.41 -19.27 -13.68
CA GLU A 420 -19.36 -18.46 -14.31
C GLU A 420 -18.43 -17.73 -13.32
N PHE A 421 -18.98 -17.14 -12.25
CA PHE A 421 -18.22 -16.34 -11.28
C PHE A 421 -17.87 -17.09 -10.00
N ASP A 422 -18.22 -18.37 -9.89
CA ASP A 422 -17.95 -19.16 -8.69
C ASP A 422 -16.51 -19.65 -8.64
N TYR A 423 -15.99 -19.72 -7.42
CA TYR A 423 -14.67 -20.25 -7.16
C TYR A 423 -14.65 -21.78 -7.22
N PHE A 424 -13.79 -22.36 -8.06
CA PHE A 424 -13.56 -23.79 -8.06
C PHE A 424 -12.47 -24.18 -7.04
N ALA A 425 -12.89 -24.78 -5.93
CA ALA A 425 -12.00 -25.18 -4.84
C ALA A 425 -10.89 -26.16 -5.24
N GLY A 426 -11.04 -26.91 -6.34
CA GLY A 426 -10.01 -27.85 -6.79
C GLY A 426 -8.71 -27.18 -7.25
N PHE A 427 -8.72 -25.88 -7.55
CA PHE A 427 -7.48 -25.15 -7.86
C PHE A 427 -6.51 -25.09 -6.66
N GLU A 428 -6.99 -25.31 -5.44
CA GLU A 428 -6.12 -25.47 -4.27
C GLU A 428 -5.13 -26.64 -4.46
N PHE A 429 -5.57 -27.76 -5.05
CA PHE A 429 -4.68 -28.89 -5.34
C PHE A 429 -3.60 -28.55 -6.37
N LEU A 430 -3.95 -27.71 -7.35
CA LEU A 430 -2.98 -27.23 -8.33
C LEU A 430 -1.91 -26.36 -7.65
N ILE A 431 -2.32 -25.44 -6.77
CA ILE A 431 -1.39 -24.63 -5.98
C ILE A 431 -0.51 -25.50 -5.08
N PHE A 432 -1.07 -26.50 -4.38
CA PHE A 432 -0.28 -27.44 -3.59
C PHE A 432 0.75 -28.21 -4.42
N ALA A 433 0.36 -28.66 -5.60
CA ALA A 433 1.27 -29.35 -6.53
C ALA A 433 2.40 -28.42 -7.00
N ILE A 434 2.09 -27.17 -7.36
CA ILE A 434 3.10 -26.17 -7.76
C ILE A 434 4.06 -25.88 -6.60
N GLN A 435 3.55 -25.63 -5.40
CA GLN A 435 4.37 -25.39 -4.20
C GLN A 435 5.29 -26.57 -3.89
N SER A 436 4.76 -27.80 -3.99
CA SER A 436 5.56 -29.02 -3.78
C SER A 436 6.63 -29.19 -4.87
N PHE A 437 6.28 -29.01 -6.13
CA PHE A 437 7.22 -29.06 -7.25
C PHE A 437 8.38 -28.09 -7.08
N LEU A 438 8.11 -26.84 -6.71
CA LEU A 438 9.12 -25.81 -6.45
C LEU A 438 9.97 -26.12 -5.23
N THR A 439 9.40 -26.77 -4.21
CA THR A 439 10.14 -27.19 -3.02
C THR A 439 11.10 -28.34 -3.32
N ILE A 440 10.64 -29.33 -4.09
CA ILE A 440 11.44 -30.49 -4.51
C ILE A 440 12.57 -30.06 -5.46
N ASN A 441 12.28 -29.14 -6.41
CA ASN A 441 13.21 -28.73 -7.46
C ASN A 441 13.88 -27.37 -7.21
N LYS A 442 13.95 -26.90 -5.96
CA LYS A 442 14.42 -25.56 -5.58
C LYS A 442 15.75 -25.10 -6.19
N ASP A 443 16.64 -26.05 -6.55
CA ASP A 443 17.98 -25.78 -7.09
C ASP A 443 18.05 -25.81 -8.63
N LYS A 444 16.97 -26.20 -9.32
CA LYS A 444 16.92 -26.38 -10.78
C LYS A 444 15.99 -25.40 -11.49
N VAL A 445 15.62 -24.33 -10.82
CA VAL A 445 14.58 -23.43 -11.30
C VAL A 445 15.16 -22.36 -12.23
N ASP A 446 14.66 -22.32 -13.46
CA ASP A 446 15.13 -21.48 -14.56
C ASP A 446 13.96 -20.83 -15.35
N THR A 447 14.29 -20.12 -16.43
CA THR A 447 13.29 -19.51 -17.33
C THR A 447 12.32 -20.54 -17.90
N GLN A 448 12.81 -21.75 -18.23
CA GLN A 448 11.98 -22.83 -18.76
C GLN A 448 10.93 -23.28 -17.73
N THR A 449 11.27 -23.26 -16.44
CA THR A 449 10.33 -23.56 -15.35
C THR A 449 9.17 -22.58 -15.31
N TYR A 450 9.42 -21.27 -15.47
CA TYR A 450 8.35 -20.27 -15.56
C TYR A 450 7.45 -20.51 -16.78
N LEU A 451 8.02 -20.82 -17.95
CA LEU A 451 7.25 -21.09 -19.18
C LEU A 451 6.35 -22.32 -19.03
N ASN A 452 6.85 -23.39 -18.42
CA ASN A 452 6.06 -24.59 -18.15
C ASN A 452 4.87 -24.29 -17.21
N LEU A 453 5.10 -23.51 -16.16
CA LEU A 453 4.04 -23.11 -15.22
C LEU A 453 3.05 -22.11 -15.84
N ILE A 454 3.49 -21.23 -16.73
CA ILE A 454 2.61 -20.34 -17.52
C ILE A 454 1.61 -21.18 -18.32
N VAL A 455 2.09 -22.19 -19.07
CA VAL A 455 1.21 -23.06 -19.86
C VAL A 455 0.22 -23.81 -18.96
N LEU A 456 0.67 -24.31 -17.81
CA LEU A 456 -0.19 -24.98 -16.83
C LEU A 456 -1.30 -24.05 -16.30
N LEU A 457 -0.95 -22.84 -15.88
CA LEU A 457 -1.90 -21.89 -15.32
C LEU A 457 -2.87 -21.36 -16.37
N GLU A 458 -2.41 -21.04 -17.58
CA GLU A 458 -3.28 -20.66 -18.71
C GLU A 458 -4.28 -21.77 -19.03
N SER A 459 -3.84 -23.05 -19.04
CA SER A 459 -4.75 -24.19 -19.28
C SER A 459 -5.87 -24.29 -18.24
N SER A 460 -5.55 -23.95 -16.99
CA SER A 460 -6.48 -24.02 -15.87
C SER A 460 -7.48 -22.87 -15.89
N LEU A 461 -7.06 -21.70 -16.37
CA LEU A 461 -7.88 -20.49 -16.49
C LEU A 461 -8.83 -20.50 -17.70
N VAL A 462 -8.68 -21.41 -18.67
CA VAL A 462 -9.59 -21.52 -19.83
C VAL A 462 -11.04 -21.75 -19.39
N LYS A 463 -11.26 -22.59 -18.37
CA LYS A 463 -12.61 -22.92 -17.87
C LYS A 463 -13.11 -21.99 -16.78
N ASN A 464 -12.23 -21.30 -16.07
CA ASN A 464 -12.58 -20.34 -15.05
C ASN A 464 -11.62 -19.14 -15.10
N SER A 465 -11.96 -18.17 -15.95
CA SER A 465 -11.17 -16.95 -16.15
C SER A 465 -11.27 -15.95 -15.00
N TYR A 466 -12.09 -16.21 -13.99
CA TYR A 466 -12.32 -15.31 -12.85
C TYR A 466 -11.58 -15.73 -11.59
N GLU A 467 -10.93 -16.90 -11.60
CA GLU A 467 -10.09 -17.33 -10.49
C GLU A 467 -8.89 -16.38 -10.37
N PHE A 468 -8.84 -15.64 -9.26
CA PHE A 468 -7.87 -14.56 -9.11
C PHE A 468 -6.52 -15.03 -8.53
N HIS A 469 -6.46 -16.11 -7.76
CA HIS A 469 -5.18 -16.60 -7.20
C HIS A 469 -4.25 -17.06 -8.32
N LEU A 470 -4.72 -17.91 -9.23
CA LEU A 470 -4.02 -18.37 -10.42
C LEU A 470 -3.63 -17.19 -11.32
N GLN A 471 -4.50 -16.18 -11.47
CA GLN A 471 -4.15 -14.95 -12.20
C GLN A 471 -3.01 -14.17 -11.53
N LEU A 472 -3.00 -14.07 -10.20
CA LEU A 472 -1.91 -13.44 -9.46
C LEU A 472 -0.62 -14.25 -9.55
N TRP A 473 -0.67 -15.57 -9.40
CA TRP A 473 0.48 -16.46 -9.61
C TRP A 473 1.03 -16.32 -11.03
N LEU A 474 0.16 -16.31 -12.04
CA LEU A 474 0.49 -16.13 -13.45
C LEU A 474 1.13 -14.75 -13.71
N THR A 475 0.66 -13.70 -13.03
CA THR A 475 1.26 -12.35 -13.06
C THR A 475 2.72 -12.40 -12.65
N HIS A 476 3.05 -13.10 -11.57
CA HIS A 476 4.44 -13.27 -11.13
C HIS A 476 5.26 -14.15 -12.07
N MET A 477 4.67 -15.20 -12.67
CA MET A 477 5.38 -16.01 -13.66
C MET A 477 5.76 -15.17 -14.88
N TYR A 478 4.81 -14.43 -15.45
CA TYR A 478 5.06 -13.55 -16.59
C TYR A 478 6.07 -12.46 -16.28
N SER A 479 6.01 -11.89 -15.07
CA SER A 479 6.95 -10.86 -14.61
C SER A 479 8.40 -11.32 -14.52
N ASN A 480 8.64 -12.63 -14.50
CA ASN A 480 9.98 -13.23 -14.54
C ASN A 480 10.41 -13.69 -15.94
N THR A 481 9.60 -13.38 -16.95
CA THR A 481 9.89 -13.66 -18.36
C THR A 481 9.89 -12.37 -19.16
N ASN A 482 10.27 -12.46 -20.43
CA ASN A 482 10.26 -11.34 -21.34
C ASN A 482 8.88 -11.00 -21.94
N LEU A 483 7.80 -11.45 -21.28
CA LEU A 483 6.42 -11.43 -21.78
C LEU A 483 5.58 -10.47 -20.93
N SER A 484 5.63 -9.18 -21.23
CA SER A 484 4.93 -8.15 -20.44
C SER A 484 3.47 -7.90 -20.85
N ASN A 485 3.10 -8.13 -22.11
CA ASN A 485 1.75 -7.87 -22.62
C ASN A 485 0.63 -8.59 -21.84
N PRO A 486 0.78 -9.87 -21.43
CA PRO A 486 -0.26 -10.56 -20.68
C PRO A 486 -0.61 -9.90 -19.35
N LEU A 487 0.30 -9.15 -18.75
CA LEU A 487 0.07 -8.48 -17.46
C LEU A 487 -1.04 -7.43 -17.55
N ALA A 488 -1.13 -6.70 -18.67
CA ALA A 488 -2.20 -5.73 -18.89
C ALA A 488 -3.56 -6.42 -19.06
N ARG A 489 -3.60 -7.56 -19.77
CA ARG A 489 -4.80 -8.39 -19.88
C ARG A 489 -5.26 -8.89 -18.52
N ILE A 490 -4.34 -9.42 -17.70
CA ILE A 490 -4.68 -9.94 -16.37
C ILE A 490 -5.17 -8.80 -15.45
N TYR A 491 -4.48 -7.65 -15.44
CA TYR A 491 -4.90 -6.48 -14.67
C TYR A 491 -6.33 -6.03 -15.01
N GLN A 492 -6.66 -6.01 -16.32
CA GLN A 492 -8.00 -5.65 -16.80
C GLN A 492 -9.05 -6.72 -16.43
N ASN A 493 -8.71 -8.00 -16.54
CA ASN A 493 -9.60 -9.11 -16.18
C ASN A 493 -9.94 -9.10 -14.68
N LEU A 494 -8.96 -8.81 -13.83
CA LEU A 494 -9.16 -8.65 -12.38
C LEU A 494 -9.94 -7.36 -12.03
N LYS A 495 -10.13 -6.45 -12.99
CA LYS A 495 -10.86 -5.18 -12.82
C LYS A 495 -10.33 -4.33 -11.64
N ILE A 496 -9.00 -4.26 -11.50
CA ILE A 496 -8.33 -3.52 -10.43
C ILE A 496 -8.69 -2.04 -10.51
N LYS A 497 -9.35 -1.53 -9.46
CA LYS A 497 -9.88 -0.16 -9.39
C LYS A 497 -9.85 0.41 -7.98
N ASN A 498 -9.96 1.73 -7.87
CA ASN A 498 -10.02 2.47 -6.60
C ASN A 498 -8.83 2.10 -5.69
N LEU A 499 -9.08 1.78 -4.42
CA LEU A 499 -8.05 1.42 -3.45
C LEU A 499 -7.17 0.24 -3.88
N GLN A 500 -7.70 -0.69 -4.69
CA GLN A 500 -6.89 -1.81 -5.20
C GLN A 500 -5.73 -1.33 -6.07
N VAL A 501 -5.80 -0.11 -6.62
CA VAL A 501 -4.68 0.50 -7.34
C VAL A 501 -3.50 0.70 -6.39
N ASP A 502 -3.72 1.16 -5.15
CA ASP A 502 -2.66 1.38 -4.17
C ASP A 502 -2.11 0.08 -3.58
N THR A 503 -2.97 -0.93 -3.42
CA THR A 503 -2.63 -2.19 -2.76
C THR A 503 -2.14 -3.30 -3.70
N LEU A 504 -2.59 -3.33 -4.96
CA LEU A 504 -2.30 -4.43 -5.90
C LEU A 504 -1.50 -4.03 -7.13
N SER A 505 -1.47 -2.76 -7.54
CA SER A 505 -0.78 -2.38 -8.78
C SER A 505 0.71 -2.71 -8.77
N SER A 506 1.35 -2.74 -7.59
CA SER A 506 2.76 -3.08 -7.43
C SER A 506 3.10 -4.50 -7.91
N HIS A 507 2.14 -5.43 -7.93
CA HIS A 507 2.30 -6.75 -8.56
C HIS A 507 2.44 -6.65 -10.09
N PHE A 508 1.84 -5.63 -10.70
CA PHE A 508 1.75 -5.44 -12.15
C PHE A 508 2.66 -4.33 -12.67
N THR A 509 3.21 -3.46 -11.82
CA THR A 509 4.09 -2.33 -12.18
C THR A 509 5.51 -2.53 -11.65
N ASN A 510 5.99 -3.78 -11.67
CA ASN A 510 7.31 -4.17 -11.22
C ASN A 510 8.44 -3.75 -12.20
N HIS A 511 9.65 -4.27 -11.99
CA HIS A 511 10.87 -3.86 -12.69
C HIS A 511 10.82 -4.01 -14.22
N ILE A 512 9.89 -4.79 -14.76
CA ILE A 512 9.86 -5.19 -16.19
C ILE A 512 8.59 -4.72 -16.86
N SER A 513 7.45 -4.97 -16.23
CA SER A 513 6.16 -4.60 -16.76
C SER A 513 6.01 -3.09 -16.96
N SER A 514 6.71 -2.28 -16.15
CA SER A 514 6.78 -0.81 -16.26
C SER A 514 7.62 -0.32 -17.46
N LYS A 515 8.51 -1.17 -18.00
CA LYS A 515 9.49 -0.82 -19.02
C LYS A 515 8.99 -1.19 -20.41
N THR A 516 7.87 -0.59 -20.79
CA THR A 516 7.35 -0.62 -22.17
C THR A 516 7.23 0.80 -22.66
N ARG A 517 7.45 1.04 -23.96
CA ARG A 517 7.22 2.37 -24.52
C ARG A 517 5.75 2.74 -24.52
N LYS A 518 4.81 1.82 -24.26
CA LYS A 518 3.43 2.20 -23.93
C LYS A 518 2.88 1.47 -22.71
N ASN A 519 2.86 2.17 -21.56
CA ASN A 519 2.33 1.62 -20.33
C ASN A 519 1.01 2.29 -19.90
N GLU A 520 -0.10 1.66 -20.26
CA GLU A 520 -1.44 2.12 -19.88
C GLU A 520 -1.73 1.87 -18.38
N LEU A 521 -1.17 0.81 -17.80
CA LEU A 521 -1.34 0.48 -16.38
C LEU A 521 -0.78 1.58 -15.48
N LEU A 522 0.41 2.05 -15.80
CA LEU A 522 1.08 3.14 -15.09
C LEU A 522 0.32 4.45 -15.21
N SER A 523 -0.21 4.72 -16.40
CA SER A 523 -1.05 5.90 -16.65
C SER A 523 -2.35 5.84 -15.85
N ALA A 524 -2.99 4.67 -15.77
CA ALA A 524 -4.19 4.44 -14.97
C ALA A 524 -3.91 4.58 -13.46
N ALA A 525 -2.79 4.03 -12.99
CA ALA A 525 -2.37 4.16 -11.58
C ALA A 525 -2.10 5.62 -11.20
N MET A 526 -1.38 6.37 -12.04
CA MET A 526 -1.11 7.79 -11.80
C MET A 526 -2.39 8.66 -11.83
N LYS A 527 -3.36 8.29 -12.68
CA LYS A 527 -4.66 8.96 -12.74
C LYS A 527 -5.46 8.78 -11.45
N PHE A 528 -5.42 7.59 -10.85
CA PHE A 528 -6.08 7.33 -9.55
C PHE A 528 -5.58 8.29 -8.47
N TYR A 529 -4.26 8.49 -8.34
CA TYR A 529 -3.75 9.40 -7.32
C TYR A 529 -4.01 10.88 -7.64
N SER A 530 -3.78 11.30 -8.89
CA SER A 530 -3.90 12.71 -9.27
C SER A 530 -5.34 13.21 -9.37
N GLN A 531 -6.30 12.33 -9.69
CA GLN A 531 -7.71 12.71 -9.91
C GLN A 531 -8.65 12.21 -8.83
N ASN A 532 -8.53 10.96 -8.40
CA ASN A 532 -9.47 10.39 -7.42
C ASN A 532 -9.03 10.70 -5.98
N VAL A 533 -7.82 10.31 -5.59
CA VAL A 533 -7.32 10.50 -4.22
C VAL A 533 -7.35 11.97 -3.81
N ALA A 534 -6.77 12.84 -4.65
CA ALA A 534 -6.69 14.27 -4.37
C ALA A 534 -8.07 14.97 -4.31
N ALA A 535 -9.07 14.47 -5.04
CA ALA A 535 -10.40 15.10 -5.09
C ALA A 535 -11.39 14.51 -4.08
N GLU A 536 -11.28 13.22 -3.73
CA GLU A 536 -12.28 12.51 -2.93
C GLU A 536 -11.93 12.48 -1.43
N LEU A 537 -10.65 12.31 -1.07
CA LEU A 537 -10.27 12.07 0.33
C LEU A 537 -10.34 13.29 1.25
N PRO A 538 -9.90 14.50 0.84
CA PRO A 538 -10.05 15.67 1.72
C PRO A 538 -11.52 16.01 2.03
N PRO A 539 -12.46 16.06 1.05
CA PRO A 539 -13.88 16.23 1.33
C PRO A 539 -14.49 15.13 2.20
N MET A 540 -14.00 13.89 2.08
CA MET A 540 -14.44 12.77 2.93
C MET A 540 -14.09 12.98 4.41
N VAL A 541 -12.89 13.49 4.72
CA VAL A 541 -12.53 13.88 6.09
C VAL A 541 -13.37 15.07 6.55
N MET A 542 -13.57 16.07 5.69
CA MET A 542 -14.38 17.25 6.02
C MET A 542 -15.85 16.88 6.31
N SER A 543 -16.40 15.95 5.55
CA SER A 543 -17.75 15.43 5.73
C SER A 543 -17.95 14.78 7.10
N CYS A 544 -16.91 14.16 7.70
CA CYS A 544 -17.01 13.66 9.06
C CYS A 544 -17.27 14.75 10.09
N PHE A 545 -16.70 15.94 9.88
CA PHE A 545 -16.93 17.09 10.71
C PHE A 545 -18.35 17.65 10.46
N GLU A 546 -18.69 17.93 9.20
CA GLU A 546 -20.00 18.49 8.81
C GLU A 546 -21.18 17.63 9.25
N HIS A 547 -21.07 16.30 9.16
CA HIS A 547 -22.12 15.35 9.54
C HIS A 547 -21.96 14.79 10.96
N SER A 548 -20.97 15.27 11.73
CA SER A 548 -20.70 14.82 13.11
C SER A 548 -20.46 13.30 13.26
N THR A 549 -19.83 12.65 12.29
CA THR A 549 -19.49 11.21 12.33
C THR A 549 -18.10 10.98 12.94
N PHE A 550 -17.93 11.41 14.20
CA PHE A 550 -16.61 11.45 14.86
C PHE A 550 -15.98 10.08 15.11
N SER A 551 -16.78 9.02 15.28
CA SER A 551 -16.28 7.65 15.44
C SER A 551 -15.46 7.15 14.24
N LYS A 552 -15.69 7.69 13.04
CA LYS A 552 -14.97 7.31 11.81
C LYS A 552 -13.89 8.32 11.40
N LEU A 553 -13.84 9.49 12.03
CA LEU A 553 -12.93 10.58 11.69
C LEU A 553 -11.46 10.13 11.68
N LYS A 554 -11.01 9.45 12.76
CA LYS A 554 -9.65 8.93 12.85
C LYS A 554 -9.32 7.99 11.69
N GLY A 555 -10.22 7.05 11.40
CA GLY A 555 -10.03 6.06 10.34
C GLY A 555 -9.90 6.71 8.96
N PHE A 556 -10.75 7.70 8.64
CA PHE A 556 -10.67 8.40 7.35
C PHE A 556 -9.43 9.29 7.24
N LEU A 557 -9.00 9.91 8.33
CA LEU A 557 -7.79 10.71 8.34
C LEU A 557 -6.53 9.85 8.18
N GLU A 558 -6.41 8.76 8.94
CA GLU A 558 -5.31 7.79 8.77
C GLU A 558 -5.31 7.21 7.36
N PHE A 559 -6.49 6.88 6.82
CA PHE A 559 -6.63 6.40 5.45
C PHE A 559 -6.12 7.42 4.42
N LYS A 560 -6.54 8.69 4.51
CA LYS A 560 -6.05 9.77 3.64
C LYS A 560 -4.53 9.87 3.68
N ILE A 561 -3.95 9.96 4.88
CA ILE A 561 -2.51 10.11 5.07
C ILE A 561 -1.75 8.91 4.49
N ARG A 562 -2.23 7.69 4.74
CA ARG A 562 -1.58 6.47 4.26
C ARG A 562 -1.58 6.33 2.74
N VAL A 563 -2.65 6.75 2.08
CA VAL A 563 -2.76 6.67 0.61
C VAL A 563 -1.96 7.81 -0.05
N GLU A 564 -2.03 9.03 0.48
CA GLU A 564 -1.28 10.17 -0.08
C GLU A 564 0.24 10.05 0.10
N ASN A 565 0.69 9.39 1.17
CA ASN A 565 2.10 9.14 1.47
C ASN A 565 2.49 7.67 1.23
N SER A 566 1.84 7.00 0.26
CA SER A 566 2.14 5.59 -0.02
C SER A 566 3.41 5.40 -0.86
N THR A 567 4.12 4.31 -0.58
CA THR A 567 5.28 3.87 -1.38
C THR A 567 4.87 3.49 -2.80
N SER A 568 3.67 2.92 -2.99
CA SER A 568 3.08 2.63 -4.30
C SER A 568 2.92 3.89 -5.14
N TYR A 569 2.52 5.02 -4.53
CA TYR A 569 2.38 6.28 -5.25
C TYR A 569 3.75 6.82 -5.70
N VAL A 570 4.73 6.86 -4.79
CA VAL A 570 6.09 7.32 -5.11
C VAL A 570 6.75 6.41 -6.15
N HIS A 571 6.59 5.09 -6.04
CA HIS A 571 7.06 4.13 -7.06
C HIS A 571 6.42 4.38 -8.42
N THR A 572 5.10 4.60 -8.46
CA THR A 572 4.36 4.94 -9.68
C THR A 572 4.87 6.22 -10.31
N ALA A 573 5.19 7.24 -9.51
CA ALA A 573 5.78 8.48 -9.99
C ALA A 573 7.17 8.26 -10.59
N VAL A 574 8.07 7.55 -9.89
CA VAL A 574 9.41 7.18 -10.38
C VAL A 574 9.33 6.43 -11.71
N LYS A 575 8.45 5.42 -11.81
CA LYS A 575 8.27 4.68 -13.06
C LYS A 575 7.67 5.54 -14.17
N SER A 576 6.81 6.51 -13.82
CA SER A 576 6.24 7.46 -14.80
C SER A 576 7.29 8.41 -15.35
N ILE A 577 8.23 8.86 -14.52
CA ILE A 577 9.40 9.64 -14.95
C ILE A 577 10.22 8.84 -15.97
N GLN A 578 10.58 7.60 -15.62
CA GLN A 578 11.33 6.71 -16.52
C GLN A 578 10.58 6.47 -17.84
N ASN A 579 9.27 6.17 -17.79
CA ASN A 579 8.45 5.98 -18.99
C ASN A 579 8.42 7.23 -19.89
N THR A 580 8.31 8.41 -19.28
CA THR A 580 8.28 9.70 -19.99
C THR A 580 9.62 10.00 -20.68
N ARG A 581 10.76 9.70 -20.02
CA ARG A 581 12.11 9.83 -20.63
C ARG A 581 12.28 8.94 -21.86
N LEU A 582 11.81 7.70 -21.79
CA LEU A 582 11.92 6.73 -22.89
C LEU A 582 11.02 7.09 -24.08
N ARG A 583 9.90 7.80 -23.86
CA ARG A 583 8.91 8.17 -24.88
C ARG A 583 9.18 9.50 -25.59
N GLU A 584 9.33 10.58 -24.82
CA GLU A 584 9.06 11.95 -25.31
C GLU A 584 10.33 12.75 -25.69
N GLY A 585 11.52 12.14 -25.55
CA GLY A 585 12.78 12.80 -25.90
C GLY A 585 12.97 14.13 -25.17
N ASP A 586 13.45 15.16 -25.86
CA ASP A 586 13.83 16.45 -25.26
C ASP A 586 12.70 17.25 -24.58
N LYS A 587 11.44 17.01 -24.95
CA LYS A 587 10.26 17.67 -24.36
C LYS A 587 9.85 17.05 -23.01
N SER A 588 10.44 15.92 -22.64
CA SER A 588 10.12 15.20 -21.41
C SER A 588 10.54 15.94 -20.14
N ILE A 589 11.58 16.77 -20.19
CA ILE A 589 12.20 17.37 -19.00
C ILE A 589 11.24 18.32 -18.29
N ASP A 590 10.64 19.26 -19.02
CA ASP A 590 9.77 20.28 -18.42
C ASP A 590 8.51 19.64 -17.85
N LYS A 591 7.95 18.67 -18.58
CA LYS A 591 6.82 17.86 -18.12
C LYS A 591 7.15 17.10 -16.83
N ILE A 592 8.31 16.44 -16.77
CA ILE A 592 8.74 15.71 -15.56
C ILE A 592 8.86 16.66 -14.36
N LYS A 593 9.45 17.84 -14.57
CA LYS A 593 9.60 18.87 -13.53
C LYS A 593 8.25 19.38 -13.03
N ALA A 594 7.29 19.61 -13.93
CA ALA A 594 5.98 20.11 -13.55
C ALA A 594 5.14 19.04 -12.83
N ASP A 595 5.10 17.82 -13.37
CA ASP A 595 4.12 16.81 -12.96
C ASP A 595 4.58 15.94 -11.78
N PHE A 596 5.88 15.60 -11.71
CA PHE A 596 6.38 14.58 -10.77
C PHE A 596 7.30 15.11 -9.67
N ILE A 597 8.12 16.14 -9.95
CA ILE A 597 9.08 16.63 -8.95
C ILE A 597 8.41 17.22 -7.69
N PRO A 598 7.33 18.01 -7.77
CA PRO A 598 6.63 18.48 -6.56
C PRO A 598 6.14 17.33 -5.67
N LEU A 599 5.66 16.25 -6.28
CA LEU A 599 5.25 15.04 -5.56
C LEU A 599 6.44 14.36 -4.86
N LEU A 600 7.56 14.16 -5.58
CA LEU A 600 8.76 13.56 -4.98
C LEU A 600 9.33 14.42 -3.86
N LYS A 601 9.27 15.76 -3.98
CA LYS A 601 9.66 16.67 -2.90
C LYS A 601 8.75 16.51 -1.69
N LYS A 602 7.42 16.43 -1.86
CA LYS A 602 6.49 16.16 -0.75
C LYS A 602 6.84 14.84 -0.06
N ALA A 603 7.05 13.77 -0.83
CA ALA A 603 7.44 12.47 -0.30
C ALA A 603 8.80 12.49 0.42
N TYR A 604 9.77 13.24 -0.09
CA TYR A 604 11.06 13.46 0.57
C TYR A 604 10.91 14.14 1.92
N HIS A 605 10.11 15.22 1.99
CA HIS A 605 9.86 15.92 3.24
C HIS A 605 9.21 15.01 4.28
N THR A 606 8.33 14.09 3.87
CA THR A 606 7.80 13.06 4.78
C THR A 606 8.87 12.04 5.17
N PHE A 607 9.69 11.58 4.23
CA PHE A 607 10.75 10.60 4.44
C PHE A 607 11.81 11.06 5.46
N ILE A 608 12.20 12.35 5.45
CA ILE A 608 13.25 12.86 6.35
C ILE A 608 12.80 13.10 7.79
N LEU A 609 11.50 13.12 8.06
CA LEU A 609 10.98 13.37 9.41
C LEU A 609 11.26 12.20 10.36
N ASP A 610 11.52 11.00 9.81
CA ASP A 610 11.91 9.77 10.54
C ASP A 610 11.08 9.53 11.82
N GLY A 611 9.77 9.83 11.72
CA GLY A 611 8.85 9.80 12.84
C GLY A 611 8.01 8.52 12.86
N SER A 612 7.60 8.09 14.05
CA SER A 612 6.70 6.93 14.20
C SER A 612 5.23 7.23 13.88
N ASP A 613 4.86 8.51 13.90
CA ASP A 613 3.51 8.99 13.66
C ASP A 613 3.07 8.77 12.21
N VAL A 614 1.75 8.71 11.99
CA VAL A 614 1.17 8.38 10.69
C VAL A 614 1.52 9.41 9.61
N ASP A 615 1.61 10.69 9.94
CA ASP A 615 1.92 11.80 9.03
C ASP A 615 3.42 12.00 8.77
N LEU A 616 4.29 11.30 9.50
CA LEU A 616 5.75 11.48 9.48
C LEU A 616 6.52 10.37 8.76
N LYS A 617 5.82 9.47 8.05
CA LYS A 617 6.44 8.36 7.32
C LYS A 617 5.73 8.02 6.02
N LEU A 618 6.48 7.36 5.14
CA LEU A 618 5.92 6.69 3.96
C LEU A 618 5.29 5.36 4.37
N HIS A 619 4.17 4.99 3.74
CA HIS A 619 3.42 3.78 4.06
C HIS A 619 3.52 2.75 2.93
N ASP A 620 3.84 1.50 3.27
CA ASP A 620 3.64 0.37 2.37
C ASP A 620 2.24 -0.21 2.61
N ASN A 621 1.34 0.02 1.65
CA ASN A 621 -0.01 -0.51 1.66
C ASN A 621 -0.17 -1.70 0.70
N SER A 622 0.93 -2.19 0.09
CA SER A 622 0.88 -3.31 -0.84
C SER A 622 0.39 -4.58 -0.14
N ASP A 623 -0.51 -5.32 -0.78
CA ASP A 623 -1.03 -6.56 -0.24
C ASP A 623 -0.04 -7.71 -0.49
N ARG A 624 0.78 -8.02 0.52
CA ARG A 624 1.76 -9.12 0.47
C ARG A 624 1.14 -10.49 0.77
N ASN A 625 -0.12 -10.54 1.19
CA ASN A 625 -0.75 -11.75 1.70
C ASN A 625 -1.68 -12.40 0.67
N ILE A 626 -2.31 -11.61 -0.22
CA ILE A 626 -3.33 -12.10 -1.15
C ILE A 626 -2.84 -13.23 -2.07
N LEU A 627 -1.56 -13.19 -2.48
CA LEU A 627 -0.93 -14.25 -3.28
C LEU A 627 -0.92 -15.60 -2.55
N TRP A 628 -0.82 -15.56 -1.23
CA TRP A 628 -0.72 -16.72 -0.34
C TRP A 628 -2.04 -17.04 0.34
N ALA A 629 -3.15 -16.37 -0.03
CA ALA A 629 -4.49 -16.66 0.47
C ALA A 629 -5.10 -17.95 -0.13
N CYS A 630 -4.23 -18.88 -0.54
CA CYS A 630 -4.51 -20.20 -1.10
C CYS A 630 -3.51 -21.23 -0.54
N GLY A 631 -3.72 -22.50 -0.83
CA GLY A 631 -2.97 -23.60 -0.21
C GLY A 631 -3.23 -23.64 1.30
N ASP A 632 -2.16 -23.78 2.09
CA ASP A 632 -2.22 -23.82 3.55
C ASP A 632 -2.12 -22.43 4.22
N HIS A 633 -2.26 -21.36 3.43
CA HIS A 633 -2.14 -19.97 3.87
C HIS A 633 -0.78 -19.62 4.50
N LYS A 634 0.26 -20.44 4.26
CA LYS A 634 1.63 -20.18 4.68
C LYS A 634 2.50 -19.76 3.50
N VAL A 635 3.46 -18.90 3.82
CA VAL A 635 4.54 -18.54 2.91
C VAL A 635 5.66 -19.57 3.06
N HIS A 636 5.89 -20.37 2.02
CA HIS A 636 6.94 -21.39 2.00
C HIS A 636 8.21 -20.82 1.37
N PRO A 637 9.42 -21.01 1.96
CA PRO A 637 10.63 -20.32 1.49
C PRO A 637 11.02 -20.58 0.03
N ALA A 638 10.89 -21.82 -0.46
CA ALA A 638 11.25 -22.17 -1.84
C ALA A 638 10.25 -21.57 -2.86
N PRO A 639 8.92 -21.78 -2.72
CA PRO A 639 7.94 -21.07 -3.54
C PRO A 639 8.05 -19.55 -3.45
N GLN A 640 8.24 -18.99 -2.25
CA GLN A 640 8.39 -17.54 -2.06
C GLN A 640 9.61 -17.02 -2.82
N LYS A 641 10.78 -17.63 -2.68
CA LYS A 641 11.99 -17.21 -3.38
C LYS A 641 11.83 -17.26 -4.91
N PHE A 642 11.07 -18.23 -5.41
CA PHE A 642 10.76 -18.33 -6.83
C PHE A 642 9.81 -17.22 -7.30
N VAL A 643 8.70 -17.02 -6.58
CA VAL A 643 7.68 -16.03 -6.95
C VAL A 643 8.15 -14.60 -6.71
N GLU A 644 8.92 -14.34 -5.65
CA GLU A 644 9.50 -13.03 -5.28
C GLU A 644 10.95 -12.92 -5.76
N SER A 645 11.20 -13.34 -7.00
CA SER A 645 12.45 -13.07 -7.70
C SER A 645 12.72 -11.55 -7.80
N LYS A 646 13.97 -11.15 -8.11
CA LYS A 646 14.38 -9.74 -8.25
C LYS A 646 13.50 -8.90 -9.19
N PHE A 647 12.75 -9.52 -10.10
CA PHE A 647 11.94 -8.81 -11.09
C PHE A 647 10.45 -8.74 -10.76
N SER A 648 9.95 -9.71 -10.00
CA SER A 648 8.55 -9.81 -9.59
C SER A 648 8.32 -9.44 -8.12
N CYS A 649 9.39 -9.25 -7.35
CA CYS A 649 9.28 -8.86 -5.95
C CYS A 649 8.56 -7.52 -5.79
N LEU A 650 7.76 -7.43 -4.73
CA LEU A 650 7.17 -6.17 -4.31
C LEU A 650 8.27 -5.26 -3.77
N VAL A 651 8.36 -4.06 -4.36
CA VAL A 651 9.34 -3.05 -3.96
C VAL A 651 9.12 -2.62 -2.51
N ASP A 652 10.21 -2.34 -1.79
CA ASP A 652 10.17 -1.86 -0.41
C ASP A 652 10.42 -0.36 -0.34
N THR A 653 10.26 0.22 0.85
CA THR A 653 10.50 1.64 1.09
C THR A 653 11.93 2.04 0.71
N LYS A 654 12.93 1.17 0.92
CA LYS A 654 14.33 1.46 0.59
C LYS A 654 14.53 1.62 -0.92
N TYR A 655 13.98 0.70 -1.72
CA TYR A 655 14.01 0.77 -3.17
C TYR A 655 13.42 2.08 -3.67
N VAL A 656 12.23 2.43 -3.16
CA VAL A 656 11.50 3.64 -3.55
C VAL A 656 12.25 4.91 -3.11
N SER A 657 12.79 4.94 -1.89
CA SER A 657 13.57 6.08 -1.38
C SER A 657 14.85 6.33 -2.20
N ILE A 658 15.58 5.29 -2.58
CA ILE A 658 16.79 5.41 -3.41
C ILE A 658 16.44 6.02 -4.77
N TRP A 659 15.41 5.49 -5.45
CA TRP A 659 15.01 6.03 -6.75
C TRP A 659 14.39 7.42 -6.66
N MET A 660 13.62 7.73 -5.62
CA MET A 660 13.11 9.08 -5.37
C MET A 660 14.27 10.08 -5.27
N LEU A 661 15.28 9.78 -4.46
CA LEU A 661 16.47 10.63 -4.30
C LEU A 661 17.28 10.72 -5.60
N HIS A 662 17.44 9.61 -6.32
CA HIS A 662 18.08 9.58 -7.63
C HIS A 662 17.42 10.58 -8.58
N GLU A 663 16.10 10.57 -8.69
CA GLU A 663 15.36 11.50 -9.55
C GLU A 663 15.44 12.96 -9.04
N LEU A 664 15.33 13.20 -7.73
CA LEU A 664 15.47 14.55 -7.16
C LEU A 664 16.87 15.13 -7.41
N LEU A 665 17.93 14.33 -7.30
CA LEU A 665 19.30 14.76 -7.59
C LEU A 665 19.49 15.21 -9.05
N ILE A 666 18.76 14.59 -9.98
CA ILE A 666 18.83 14.90 -11.42
C ILE A 666 18.03 16.16 -11.76
N TYR A 667 16.80 16.29 -11.26
CA TYR A 667 15.85 17.31 -11.71
C TYR A 667 15.74 18.54 -10.79
N ASP A 668 16.11 18.43 -9.51
CA ASP A 668 15.97 19.48 -8.50
C ASP A 668 17.34 20.09 -8.09
N GLN A 669 18.25 20.25 -9.06
CA GLN A 669 19.66 20.66 -8.86
C GLN A 669 19.87 22.02 -8.19
N HIS A 670 18.83 22.84 -8.11
CA HIS A 670 18.88 24.19 -7.53
C HIS A 670 18.16 24.28 -6.17
N SER A 671 17.65 23.17 -5.64
CA SER A 671 17.02 23.14 -4.33
C SER A 671 18.02 23.45 -3.22
N ARG A 672 17.54 24.12 -2.17
CA ARG A 672 18.31 24.40 -0.95
C ARG A 672 18.70 23.15 -0.18
N VAL A 673 17.93 22.06 -0.35
CA VAL A 673 18.15 20.78 0.34
C VAL A 673 18.86 19.76 -0.56
N TRP A 674 19.38 20.18 -1.72
CA TRP A 674 20.05 19.27 -2.67
C TRP A 674 21.24 18.51 -2.07
N GLU A 675 22.05 19.16 -1.23
CA GLU A 675 23.16 18.47 -0.54
C GLU A 675 22.68 17.45 0.51
N ASP A 676 21.49 17.65 1.08
CA ASP A 676 20.84 16.66 1.96
C ASP A 676 20.33 15.46 1.13
N TYR A 677 19.75 15.70 -0.06
CA TYR A 677 19.41 14.62 -1.01
C TYR A 677 20.64 13.75 -1.29
N LYS A 678 21.78 14.39 -1.60
CA LYS A 678 23.03 13.72 -1.91
C LYS A 678 23.54 12.90 -0.73
N THR A 679 23.62 13.51 0.45
CA THR A 679 24.11 12.83 1.67
C THR A 679 23.29 11.58 1.97
N ARG A 680 21.95 11.69 1.92
CA ARG A 680 21.04 10.56 2.19
C ARG A 680 21.10 9.49 1.12
N TYR A 681 21.21 9.87 -0.15
CA TYR A 681 21.38 8.94 -1.26
C TYR A 681 22.63 8.08 -1.07
N LEU A 682 23.77 8.72 -0.80
CA LEU A 682 25.05 8.02 -0.56
C LEU A 682 24.95 7.08 0.65
N CYS A 683 24.38 7.54 1.76
CA CYS A 683 24.19 6.72 2.96
C CYS A 683 23.31 5.47 2.71
N LEU A 684 22.26 5.59 1.89
CA LEU A 684 21.41 4.45 1.55
C LEU A 684 22.12 3.41 0.65
N LEU A 685 23.03 3.86 -0.22
CA LEU A 685 23.81 2.99 -1.10
C LEU A 685 24.94 2.23 -0.38
N GLU A 686 25.54 2.81 0.66
CA GLU A 686 26.57 2.14 1.47
C GLU A 686 26.03 0.87 2.16
N ASN A 687 24.72 0.81 2.42
CA ASN A 687 24.08 -0.35 3.02
C ASN A 687 23.78 -1.44 1.97
N SER A 688 24.60 -2.49 1.95
CA SER A 688 24.45 -3.61 1.00
C SER A 688 23.09 -4.31 1.03
N ASP A 689 22.37 -4.29 2.17
CA ASP A 689 21.02 -4.87 2.26
C ASP A 689 20.00 -4.10 1.44
N SER A 690 20.19 -2.78 1.26
CA SER A 690 19.30 -1.92 0.48
C SER A 690 19.32 -2.27 -1.01
N LEU A 691 20.37 -2.94 -1.50
CA LEU A 691 20.57 -3.22 -2.92
C LEU A 691 20.14 -4.63 -3.34
N LYS A 692 19.51 -5.42 -2.46
CA LYS A 692 19.14 -6.82 -2.75
C LYS A 692 18.05 -6.94 -3.82
N SER A 693 17.07 -6.04 -3.83
CA SER A 693 15.95 -5.99 -4.79
C SER A 693 16.32 -5.40 -6.15
N PHE A 694 17.51 -4.81 -6.29
CA PHE A 694 17.94 -4.17 -7.52
C PHE A 694 18.57 -5.18 -8.50
N SER A 695 18.22 -5.05 -9.77
CA SER A 695 18.89 -5.74 -10.88
C SER A 695 20.32 -5.23 -11.07
N ASN A 696 21.16 -6.00 -11.78
CA ASN A 696 22.55 -5.64 -12.00
C ASN A 696 22.68 -4.29 -12.72
N MET A 697 21.85 -4.05 -13.74
CA MET A 697 21.88 -2.79 -14.49
C MET A 697 21.39 -1.60 -13.66
N GLU A 698 20.42 -1.77 -12.76
CA GLU A 698 20.04 -0.69 -11.82
C GLU A 698 21.21 -0.36 -10.89
N LYS A 699 21.93 -1.36 -10.38
CA LYS A 699 23.13 -1.13 -9.55
C LYS A 699 24.20 -0.36 -10.33
N VAL A 700 24.42 -0.67 -11.60
CA VAL A 700 25.34 0.08 -12.46
C VAL A 700 24.91 1.55 -12.56
N ILE A 701 23.63 1.84 -12.78
CA ILE A 701 23.12 3.21 -12.86
C ILE A 701 23.33 3.95 -11.53
N LEU A 702 22.95 3.33 -10.41
CA LEU A 702 23.05 3.92 -9.08
C LEU A 702 24.50 4.21 -8.69
N SER A 703 25.39 3.24 -8.84
CA SER A 703 26.82 3.39 -8.57
C SER A 703 27.50 4.38 -9.52
N SER A 704 26.99 4.52 -10.74
CA SER A 704 27.48 5.55 -11.67
C SER A 704 27.13 6.94 -11.19
N LEU A 705 25.91 7.16 -10.70
CA LEU A 705 25.53 8.45 -10.11
C LEU A 705 26.30 8.72 -8.82
N GLU A 706 26.42 7.73 -7.94
CA GLU A 706 27.26 7.80 -6.73
C GLU A 706 28.69 8.27 -7.06
N TRP A 707 29.30 7.65 -8.07
CA TRP A 707 30.63 8.02 -8.54
C TRP A 707 30.69 9.48 -9.03
N LEU A 708 29.73 9.91 -9.86
CA LEU A 708 29.64 11.29 -10.35
C LEU A 708 29.53 12.31 -9.20
N LEU A 709 28.84 11.93 -8.11
CA LEU A 709 28.64 12.77 -6.93
C LEU A 709 29.87 12.86 -6.03
N VAL A 710 30.71 11.82 -5.97
CA VAL A 710 31.82 11.72 -4.99
C VAL A 710 33.20 11.94 -5.61
N LYS A 711 33.52 11.33 -6.75
CA LYS A 711 34.91 11.27 -7.25
C LYS A 711 35.20 12.32 -8.33
N ASP A 712 36.39 12.90 -8.29
CA ASP A 712 36.90 13.80 -9.35
C ASP A 712 37.78 13.08 -10.38
N THR A 713 37.96 11.76 -10.23
CA THR A 713 38.73 10.93 -11.16
C THR A 713 37.81 10.20 -12.17
N PRO A 714 38.15 10.21 -13.47
CA PRO A 714 37.39 9.52 -14.51
C PRO A 714 37.43 8.00 -14.29
N LEU A 715 36.28 7.38 -14.05
CA LEU A 715 36.10 5.93 -14.00
C LEU A 715 35.06 5.54 -15.05
N GLU A 716 35.27 4.42 -15.73
CA GLU A 716 34.31 3.89 -16.70
C GLU A 716 33.34 2.94 -15.98
N PRO A 717 32.01 3.15 -16.12
CA PRO A 717 31.05 2.24 -15.53
C PRO A 717 31.23 0.84 -16.14
N LYS A 718 31.30 -0.18 -15.28
CA LYS A 718 31.35 -1.58 -15.71
C LYS A 718 29.95 -2.01 -16.15
N ILE A 719 29.63 -1.78 -17.41
CA ILE A 719 28.39 -2.24 -18.03
C ILE A 719 28.63 -3.68 -18.50
N GLU A 720 28.03 -4.63 -17.78
CA GLU A 720 28.07 -6.06 -18.12
C GLU A 720 27.35 -6.33 -19.45
N GLU A 721 27.59 -7.50 -20.05
CA GLU A 721 26.85 -7.94 -21.23
C GLU A 721 25.40 -8.30 -20.87
N ALA A 722 24.49 -8.17 -21.84
CA ALA A 722 23.11 -8.60 -21.68
C ALA A 722 23.02 -10.11 -21.39
N SER A 723 21.94 -10.53 -20.74
CA SER A 723 21.68 -11.95 -20.54
C SER A 723 21.59 -12.69 -21.87
N ARG A 724 22.19 -13.88 -21.94
CA ARG A 724 22.11 -14.76 -23.12
C ARG A 724 20.73 -15.37 -23.30
N ASP A 725 19.93 -15.40 -22.23
CA ASP A 725 18.54 -15.85 -22.29
C ASP A 725 17.61 -14.68 -22.62
N VAL A 726 17.25 -14.61 -23.89
CA VAL A 726 16.37 -13.56 -24.44
C VAL A 726 14.91 -13.67 -24.00
N LEU A 727 14.49 -14.81 -23.43
CA LEU A 727 13.17 -15.02 -22.85
C LEU A 727 13.13 -14.71 -21.34
N SER A 728 14.29 -14.52 -20.72
CA SER A 728 14.39 -14.04 -19.35
C SER A 728 14.00 -12.57 -19.25
N ALA A 729 13.32 -12.27 -18.15
CA ALA A 729 13.07 -10.95 -17.62
C ALA A 729 14.30 -10.00 -17.66
N GLU A 730 15.49 -10.53 -17.44
CA GLU A 730 16.73 -9.76 -17.38
C GLU A 730 17.10 -9.10 -18.71
N CYS A 731 16.75 -9.73 -19.84
CA CYS A 731 17.08 -9.25 -21.19
C CYS A 731 16.46 -7.87 -21.48
N ASN A 732 15.12 -7.74 -21.44
CA ASN A 732 14.49 -6.43 -21.67
C ASN A 732 14.85 -5.42 -20.59
N ASN A 733 14.94 -5.86 -19.34
CA ASN A 733 15.30 -4.98 -18.23
C ASN A 733 16.64 -4.28 -18.52
N TYR A 734 17.65 -5.05 -18.97
CA TYR A 734 18.95 -4.53 -19.36
C TYR A 734 18.84 -3.46 -20.45
N TYR A 735 18.20 -3.76 -21.59
CA TYR A 735 18.17 -2.86 -22.73
C TYR A 735 17.39 -1.57 -22.46
N PHE A 736 16.24 -1.63 -21.79
CA PHE A 736 15.48 -0.43 -21.43
C PHE A 736 16.23 0.44 -20.42
N LEU A 737 16.91 -0.16 -19.44
CA LEU A 737 17.73 0.61 -18.49
C LEU A 737 18.97 1.20 -19.14
N LEU A 738 19.57 0.53 -20.12
CA LEU A 738 20.68 1.09 -20.88
C LEU A 738 20.25 2.34 -21.67
N GLN A 739 19.08 2.29 -22.29
CA GLN A 739 18.48 3.44 -22.97
C GLN A 739 18.10 4.55 -21.99
N ASP A 740 17.47 4.22 -20.85
CA ASP A 740 17.12 5.21 -19.82
C ASP A 740 18.38 5.85 -19.22
N TYR A 741 19.45 5.08 -19.02
CA TYR A 741 20.72 5.58 -18.52
C TYR A 741 21.35 6.60 -19.46
N GLU A 742 21.30 6.38 -20.78
CA GLU A 742 21.69 7.37 -21.78
C GLU A 742 20.90 8.67 -21.63
N LYS A 743 19.58 8.56 -21.42
CA LYS A 743 18.68 9.71 -21.24
C LYS A 743 18.89 10.45 -19.92
N ILE A 744 19.20 9.74 -18.83
CA ILE A 744 19.57 10.32 -17.54
C ILE A 744 20.82 11.18 -17.71
N LEU A 745 21.89 10.63 -18.31
CA LEU A 745 23.14 11.37 -18.51
C LEU A 745 22.94 12.59 -19.42
N PHE A 746 22.18 12.44 -20.50
CA PHE A 746 21.81 13.55 -21.36
C PHE A 746 21.02 14.64 -20.62
N THR A 747 20.08 14.24 -19.76
CA THR A 747 19.28 15.16 -18.94
C THR A 747 20.16 15.95 -17.97
N ILE A 748 21.10 15.28 -17.30
CA ILE A 748 22.06 15.94 -16.42
C ILE A 748 22.86 16.98 -17.20
N ILE A 749 23.38 16.62 -18.38
CA ILE A 749 24.13 17.56 -19.25
C ILE A 749 23.27 18.78 -19.61
N LYS A 750 22.02 18.56 -20.03
CA LYS A 750 21.12 19.63 -20.49
C LYS A 750 20.69 20.58 -19.36
N GLN A 751 20.55 20.07 -18.14
CA GLN A 751 20.16 20.88 -16.97
C GLN A 751 21.35 21.53 -16.25
N SER A 752 22.56 21.06 -16.51
CA SER A 752 23.76 21.57 -15.85
C SER A 752 24.02 23.03 -16.25
N SER A 753 23.96 23.94 -15.28
CA SER A 753 24.47 25.31 -15.40
C SER A 753 25.81 25.46 -14.65
N PRO A 754 26.67 26.45 -14.97
CA PRO A 754 27.93 26.65 -14.24
C PRO A 754 27.77 26.82 -12.73
N ALA A 755 26.58 27.20 -12.26
CA ALA A 755 26.23 27.32 -10.85
C ALA A 755 25.78 26.00 -10.20
N SER A 756 25.35 25.01 -10.98
CA SER A 756 24.94 23.67 -10.50
C SER A 756 26.13 22.78 -10.17
N PHE A 757 25.91 21.74 -9.36
CA PHE A 757 26.93 20.75 -9.02
C PHE A 757 27.53 20.08 -10.28
N PHE A 758 26.68 19.65 -11.21
CA PHE A 758 27.08 18.92 -12.41
C PHE A 758 27.66 19.82 -13.51
N GLY A 759 27.39 21.13 -13.50
CA GLY A 759 27.94 22.08 -14.47
C GLY A 759 29.37 22.53 -14.20
N LYS A 760 29.99 22.11 -13.08
CA LYS A 760 31.42 22.27 -12.85
C LYS A 760 32.20 21.62 -13.99
N LYS A 761 33.17 22.32 -14.59
CA LYS A 761 33.89 21.90 -15.82
C LYS A 761 34.41 20.46 -15.76
N THR A 762 34.98 20.05 -14.63
CA THR A 762 35.51 18.70 -14.40
C THR A 762 34.40 17.64 -14.41
N LYS A 763 33.30 17.89 -13.68
CA LYS A 763 32.12 17.02 -13.62
C LYS A 763 31.43 16.91 -14.97
N LEU A 764 31.19 18.04 -15.63
CA LEU A 764 30.56 18.05 -16.95
C LEU A 764 31.38 17.27 -17.99
N ALA A 765 32.71 17.37 -17.95
CA ALA A 765 33.58 16.59 -18.83
C ALA A 765 33.48 15.07 -18.57
N GLN A 766 33.42 14.66 -17.30
CA GLN A 766 33.21 13.26 -16.91
C GLN A 766 31.86 12.74 -17.40
N ILE A 767 30.77 13.47 -17.16
CA ILE A 767 29.41 13.09 -17.58
C ILE A 767 29.36 12.94 -19.10
N ASN A 768 29.97 13.86 -19.85
CA ASN A 768 30.06 13.76 -21.31
C ASN A 768 30.85 12.53 -21.77
N LYS A 769 31.94 12.15 -21.09
CA LYS A 769 32.69 10.93 -21.40
C LYS A 769 31.82 9.69 -21.18
N THR A 770 31.17 9.61 -20.02
CA THR A 770 30.28 8.50 -19.67
C THR A 770 29.08 8.41 -20.63
N HIS A 771 28.48 9.56 -20.97
CA HIS A 771 27.39 9.63 -21.94
C HIS A 771 27.80 9.09 -23.30
N LYS A 772 28.99 9.44 -23.81
CA LYS A 772 29.51 8.90 -25.08
C LYS A 772 29.67 7.38 -25.03
N LEU A 773 30.21 6.84 -23.93
CA LEU A 773 30.38 5.40 -23.75
C LEU A 773 29.04 4.66 -23.76
N VAL A 774 28.08 5.11 -22.94
CA VAL A 774 26.74 4.51 -22.84
C VAL A 774 25.99 4.64 -24.17
N LYS A 775 26.09 5.80 -24.83
CA LYS A 775 25.49 6.04 -26.14
C LYS A 775 26.08 5.14 -27.23
N GLN A 776 27.38 4.82 -27.16
CA GLN A 776 28.00 3.85 -28.05
C GLN A 776 27.43 2.45 -27.79
N LYS A 777 27.36 2.01 -26.53
CA LYS A 777 26.73 0.74 -26.16
C LYS A 777 25.28 0.63 -26.66
N CYS A 778 24.49 1.70 -26.59
CA CYS A 778 23.14 1.73 -27.16
C CYS A 778 23.13 1.58 -28.70
N ARG A 779 24.17 2.05 -29.40
CA ARG A 779 24.30 1.93 -30.86
C ARG A 779 24.78 0.55 -31.29
N ASP A 780 25.57 -0.11 -30.45
CA ASP A 780 26.13 -1.43 -30.69
C ASP A 780 25.09 -2.57 -30.50
N ILE A 781 23.85 -2.25 -30.12
CA ILE A 781 22.77 -3.23 -30.00
C ILE A 781 22.41 -3.77 -31.40
N ASP A 782 22.77 -5.03 -31.67
CA ASP A 782 22.33 -5.73 -32.87
C ASP A 782 20.89 -6.23 -32.72
N ARG A 783 19.96 -5.42 -33.23
CA ARG A 783 18.53 -5.75 -33.24
C ARG A 783 18.19 -6.98 -34.09
N SER A 784 18.97 -7.25 -35.13
CA SER A 784 18.72 -8.39 -36.03
C SER A 784 19.11 -9.69 -35.33
N GLU A 785 20.27 -9.70 -34.66
CA GLU A 785 20.71 -10.83 -33.84
C GLU A 785 19.72 -11.12 -32.72
N LEU A 786 19.23 -10.09 -32.01
CA LEU A 786 18.20 -10.25 -30.97
C LEU A 786 16.93 -10.92 -31.52
N LEU A 787 16.42 -10.45 -32.66
CA LEU A 787 15.23 -11.03 -33.28
C LEU A 787 15.42 -12.50 -33.68
N VAL A 788 16.59 -12.85 -34.23
CA VAL A 788 16.91 -14.24 -34.62
C VAL A 788 17.03 -15.11 -33.37
N SER A 789 17.81 -14.67 -32.38
CA SER A 789 18.01 -15.38 -31.11
C SER A 789 16.69 -15.61 -30.36
N THR A 790 15.76 -14.64 -30.38
CA THR A 790 14.42 -14.80 -29.79
C THR A 790 13.61 -15.87 -30.49
N LYS A 791 13.57 -15.88 -31.82
CA LYS A 791 12.84 -16.93 -32.57
C LYS A 791 13.40 -18.32 -32.27
N ASP A 792 14.73 -18.47 -32.30
CA ASP A 792 15.39 -19.75 -32.01
C ASP A 792 15.13 -20.21 -30.57
N SER A 793 15.17 -19.29 -29.61
CA SER A 793 14.91 -19.58 -28.20
C SER A 793 13.45 -20.00 -27.96
N ILE A 794 12.48 -19.39 -28.66
CA ILE A 794 11.07 -19.78 -28.58
C ILE A 794 10.87 -21.22 -29.09
N VAL A 795 11.49 -21.57 -30.23
CA VAL A 795 11.39 -22.92 -30.79
C VAL A 795 11.95 -23.95 -29.81
N LYS A 796 13.15 -23.71 -29.27
CA LYS A 796 13.78 -24.58 -28.26
C LYS A 796 12.93 -24.70 -26.99
N ALA A 797 12.42 -23.58 -26.48
CA ALA A 797 11.61 -23.56 -25.28
C ALA A 797 10.29 -24.32 -25.47
N LYS A 798 9.67 -24.19 -26.66
CA LYS A 798 8.46 -24.92 -27.03
C LYS A 798 8.70 -26.43 -27.04
N GLU A 799 9.77 -26.88 -27.67
CA GLU A 799 10.15 -28.31 -27.70
C GLU A 799 10.43 -28.82 -26.27
N ALA A 800 11.13 -28.03 -25.45
CA ALA A 800 11.38 -28.36 -24.05
C ALA A 800 10.09 -28.48 -23.23
N THR A 801 9.12 -27.56 -23.39
CA THR A 801 7.82 -27.65 -22.71
C THR A 801 7.01 -28.86 -23.18
N GLN A 802 6.99 -29.14 -24.49
CA GLN A 802 6.32 -30.33 -25.01
C GLN A 802 6.92 -31.61 -24.45
N ASN A 803 8.25 -31.70 -24.38
CA ASN A 803 8.95 -32.83 -23.79
C ASN A 803 8.65 -32.93 -22.30
N TRP A 804 8.62 -31.81 -21.57
CA TRP A 804 8.30 -31.79 -20.14
C TRP A 804 6.90 -32.35 -19.87
N PHE A 805 5.87 -31.88 -20.55
CA PHE A 805 4.52 -32.43 -20.39
C PHE A 805 4.35 -33.87 -20.92
N ALA A 806 5.23 -34.33 -21.81
CA ALA A 806 5.13 -35.68 -22.37
C ALA A 806 5.88 -36.76 -21.55
N THR A 807 7.08 -36.44 -21.04
CA THR A 807 8.01 -37.45 -20.51
C THR A 807 8.52 -37.17 -19.10
N ASP A 808 8.49 -35.91 -18.62
CA ASP A 808 8.97 -35.57 -17.28
C ASP A 808 8.12 -36.20 -16.17
N GLU A 809 8.77 -36.58 -15.07
CA GLU A 809 8.12 -37.24 -13.93
C GLU A 809 7.01 -36.38 -13.29
N PHE A 810 7.19 -35.06 -13.28
CA PHE A 810 6.20 -34.10 -12.77
C PHE A 810 5.30 -33.61 -13.89
N GLY A 811 5.88 -33.18 -15.01
CA GLY A 811 5.16 -32.56 -16.13
C GLY A 811 4.01 -33.43 -16.67
N LYS A 812 4.25 -34.73 -16.86
CA LYS A 812 3.23 -35.66 -17.38
C LYS A 812 1.98 -35.78 -16.51
N GLN A 813 2.09 -35.52 -15.20
CA GLN A 813 0.96 -35.66 -14.27
C GLN A 813 -0.08 -34.55 -14.42
N PHE A 814 0.27 -33.43 -15.05
CA PHE A 814 -0.67 -32.34 -15.31
C PHE A 814 -1.58 -32.58 -16.52
N ASN A 815 -1.32 -33.61 -17.33
CA ASN A 815 -2.17 -34.03 -18.45
C ASN A 815 -2.47 -32.90 -19.48
N ILE A 816 -1.47 -32.06 -19.80
CA ILE A 816 -1.61 -30.98 -20.79
C ILE A 816 -1.34 -31.50 -22.20
N SER A 817 -2.23 -31.21 -23.15
CA SER A 817 -2.10 -31.68 -24.53
C SER A 817 -1.05 -30.89 -25.32
N LYS A 818 -0.43 -31.55 -26.29
CA LYS A 818 0.54 -30.92 -27.21
C LYS A 818 -0.09 -29.80 -28.02
N GLU A 819 -1.37 -29.95 -28.37
CA GLU A 819 -2.19 -28.95 -29.07
C GLU A 819 -2.31 -27.67 -28.25
N PHE A 820 -2.58 -27.77 -26.96
CA PHE A 820 -2.68 -26.61 -26.08
C PHE A 820 -1.33 -25.91 -25.91
N VAL A 821 -0.25 -26.68 -25.73
CA VAL A 821 1.12 -26.12 -25.70
C VAL A 821 1.40 -25.33 -26.98
N ASN A 822 1.03 -25.87 -28.15
CA ASN A 822 1.19 -25.17 -29.43
C ASN A 822 0.39 -23.85 -29.48
N GLU A 823 -0.81 -23.82 -28.93
CA GLU A 823 -1.65 -22.62 -28.89
C GLU A 823 -1.05 -21.54 -27.97
N CYS A 824 -0.66 -21.89 -26.75
CA CYS A 824 0.03 -20.98 -25.83
C CYS A 824 1.29 -20.38 -26.46
N TYR A 825 2.10 -21.21 -27.14
CA TYR A 825 3.35 -20.75 -27.73
C TYR A 825 3.17 -19.80 -28.93
N LYS A 826 2.00 -19.81 -29.61
CA LYS A 826 1.69 -18.77 -30.62
C LYS A 826 1.54 -17.39 -29.98
N THR A 827 0.90 -17.33 -28.81
CA THR A 827 0.74 -16.09 -28.05
C THR A 827 2.08 -15.64 -27.46
N ILE A 828 2.84 -16.56 -26.86
CA ILE A 828 4.19 -16.29 -26.34
C ILE A 828 5.11 -15.73 -27.45
N GLU A 829 5.08 -16.33 -28.65
CA GLU A 829 5.88 -15.86 -29.78
C GLU A 829 5.52 -14.43 -30.17
N LYS A 830 4.22 -14.14 -30.32
CA LYS A 830 3.74 -12.79 -30.63
C LYS A 830 4.20 -11.77 -29.58
N ASP A 831 4.10 -12.11 -28.31
CA ASP A 831 4.43 -11.20 -27.21
C ASP A 831 5.94 -10.99 -27.10
N ALA A 832 6.75 -12.04 -27.13
CA ALA A 832 8.21 -11.93 -27.12
C ALA A 832 8.74 -11.10 -28.30
N LEU A 833 8.24 -11.35 -29.51
CA LEU A 833 8.64 -10.57 -30.70
C LEU A 833 8.18 -9.11 -30.61
N THR A 834 7.04 -8.83 -29.99
CA THR A 834 6.59 -7.46 -29.73
C THR A 834 7.52 -6.76 -28.74
N ALA A 835 7.89 -7.45 -27.66
CA ALA A 835 8.76 -6.92 -26.62
C ALA A 835 10.17 -6.58 -27.18
N VAL A 836 10.74 -7.47 -28.00
CA VAL A 836 12.04 -7.24 -28.65
C VAL A 836 11.97 -6.09 -29.67
N LYS A 837 10.84 -5.90 -30.36
CA LYS A 837 10.65 -4.75 -31.27
C LYS A 837 10.60 -3.40 -30.55
N GLU A 838 10.26 -3.37 -29.26
CA GLU A 838 10.26 -2.12 -28.49
C GLU A 838 11.68 -1.65 -28.10
N ILE A 839 12.67 -2.55 -28.09
CA ILE A 839 14.09 -2.27 -27.86
C ILE A 839 14.70 -1.52 -29.06
#